data_AF-A0A352PYS7-F1
#
_entry.id   AF-A0A352PYS7-F1
#
_cell.length_a   1.000
_cell.length_b   1.000
_cell.length_c   1.000
_cell.angle_alpha   90.00
_cell.angle_beta   90.00
_cell.angle_gamma   90.00
#
_symmetry.space_group_name_H-M   'P 1'
#
loop_
_entity.id
_entity.type
_entity.pdbx_description
1 polymer ?
#
loop_
_entity_poly.entity_id
_entity_poly.type
_entity_poly.pdbx_seq_one_letter_code
_entity_poly.pdbx_strand_id
1 'polypeptide(L)'
;MLQDGSQNEDLAYRAYNHFWDPVRNKGLDDDGWSRLLVLSGPDRLMPLHFIGFGNREWAMGQREDLIFLDNCGTGDHSENKNCNAYSWRMARDAFYEALMSDTDEGSDQNFVLFYERFGRVLHLLQDAAVPAHTRNDMFGHLDFEEVQGWNPKNWGGNLYEFWIQKNHTDRNSIDAISTAAIIPTYTKKKDYWDREIYRDGTNPDVTLATDGYENAGLAEYSNANFLSKRVLFTHNLPIDDKHYFLYPHKSSITYIPQEVVAEDGKIDKPLYLNKYKDGEAIYPYAMAKYEWEDLVGMEMAGFEPHWHLAFKFDEEVHKEYAKKLIPKTVGYTAGLINYFLRGNFDVKKLRLTRDQHGNIIGLELKVKNTSKSDELMEYMNRGTIGLAYRYVSPGETKAERWVQRDVYTVDARHPINSDHVTLGFNNVLIPLGARDISFTLVYRGQLGEDEDAVVGRVITLSSRIAYSGQPTACSSDQILIYSINPDGTDNALFTDVSQTTDGYKWRRNPTWSPDGRMLAYNGITASNQYEIVVVDLASDQPYPGNIVQTLRDPAAHYMYPSFNQNGTKIVAERLMFRHPSSDTDLYYAPVILDLNTGNFNFIGGIDFWKSMPISQRPRWSPKGDRIVFEAYRETQGDRMIFNVCTISPDGSGLARLTDEPYDSRWPAWSPDGGALVFASKRAGADNYSIWTMNQGGDNATLKYDCPADCWRFSYSPDGKQIVFKMPGPTYTMKADGTELNILDSTPCNGDPEWSPYVFVESP
;
A
#
# COMPACT_ATOMS: atom_id res chain seq x y z
N MET A 1 -44.23 45.62 2.63
CA MET A 1 -43.67 46.18 3.87
C MET A 1 -42.60 45.21 4.31
N LEU A 2 -41.33 45.56 4.10
CA LEU A 2 -40.16 44.67 4.23
C LEU A 2 -39.04 45.38 5.04
N GLN A 3 -39.41 46.17 6.05
CA GLN A 3 -38.44 47.05 6.71
C GLN A 3 -38.48 47.13 8.24
N ASP A 4 -39.32 46.34 8.93
CA ASP A 4 -39.39 46.40 10.41
C ASP A 4 -39.18 45.06 11.13
N GLY A 5 -38.74 44.00 10.43
CA GLY A 5 -38.42 42.72 11.07
C GLY A 5 -37.05 42.65 11.75
N SER A 6 -36.15 43.61 11.53
CA SER A 6 -34.73 43.48 11.89
C SER A 6 -34.28 44.16 13.18
N GLN A 7 -35.18 44.83 13.92
CA GLN A 7 -34.78 45.56 15.15
C GLN A 7 -35.03 44.81 16.46
N ASN A 8 -35.81 43.73 16.47
CA ASN A 8 -36.21 43.03 17.69
C ASN A 8 -35.80 41.55 17.75
N GLU A 9 -34.92 41.07 16.85
CA GLU A 9 -34.38 39.72 16.99
C GLU A 9 -33.30 39.66 18.06
N ASP A 10 -33.58 38.83 19.06
CA ASP A 10 -32.86 38.70 20.32
C ASP A 10 -31.34 38.55 20.16
N LEU A 11 -30.59 39.27 20.99
CA LEU A 11 -29.13 39.34 20.96
C LEU A 11 -28.46 38.00 21.31
N ALA A 12 -29.21 37.07 21.92
CA ALA A 12 -28.70 35.82 22.51
C ALA A 12 -28.43 34.67 21.51
N TYR A 13 -28.91 34.76 20.26
CA TYR A 13 -28.80 33.67 19.27
C TYR A 13 -27.87 33.97 18.09
N ARG A 14 -26.94 34.92 18.26
CA ARG A 14 -26.03 35.37 17.19
C ARG A 14 -24.88 34.36 16.97
N ALA A 15 -24.90 33.63 15.87
CA ALA A 15 -23.73 32.90 15.38
C ALA A 15 -22.87 33.79 14.45
N TYR A 16 -21.56 33.58 14.41
CA TYR A 16 -20.60 34.18 13.48
C TYR A 16 -20.02 33.07 12.57
N ASN A 17 -19.82 33.36 11.27
CA ASN A 17 -19.53 32.40 10.18
C ASN A 17 -18.58 31.23 10.51
N HIS A 18 -19.09 29.99 10.39
CA HIS A 18 -18.31 28.74 10.51
C HIS A 18 -17.40 28.45 9.31
N PHE A 19 -17.86 28.72 8.07
CA PHE A 19 -17.27 28.51 6.72
C PHE A 19 -16.31 29.57 6.12
N TRP A 20 -16.75 30.84 6.08
CA TRP A 20 -16.05 32.06 5.60
C TRP A 20 -17.11 33.11 5.20
N ASP A 21 -16.73 34.38 5.07
CA ASP A 21 -17.55 35.45 4.46
C ASP A 21 -16.82 36.00 3.21
N PRO A 22 -17.28 35.69 1.98
CA PRO A 22 -16.64 36.11 0.74
C PRO A 22 -16.54 37.63 0.59
N VAL A 23 -17.36 38.41 1.29
CA VAL A 23 -17.44 39.86 1.05
C VAL A 23 -16.58 40.67 2.03
N ARG A 24 -16.07 40.06 3.11
CA ARG A 24 -15.33 40.76 4.18
C ARG A 24 -13.81 40.65 4.11
N ASN A 25 -13.27 40.03 3.06
CA ASN A 25 -11.83 39.94 2.77
C ASN A 25 -10.97 39.54 3.99
N LYS A 26 -11.49 38.60 4.78
CA LYS A 26 -10.86 38.00 5.96
C LYS A 26 -10.98 36.48 5.81
N GLY A 27 -10.22 35.97 4.83
CA GLY A 27 -10.11 34.55 4.50
C GLY A 27 -9.58 33.69 5.65
N LEU A 28 -9.14 32.48 5.31
CA LEU A 28 -8.54 31.54 6.26
C LEU A 28 -7.21 32.03 6.89
N ASP A 29 -6.68 33.16 6.43
CA ASP A 29 -5.40 33.75 6.88
C ASP A 29 -5.56 34.78 8.03
N ASP A 30 -6.77 35.02 8.57
CA ASP A 30 -6.97 36.02 9.63
C ASP A 30 -6.68 35.46 11.04
N ASP A 31 -5.48 35.75 11.54
CA ASP A 31 -5.07 35.62 12.95
C ASP A 31 -6.00 36.36 13.96
N GLY A 32 -6.95 37.16 13.45
CA GLY A 32 -7.83 38.05 14.21
C GLY A 32 -8.85 37.38 15.14
N TRP A 33 -9.13 36.07 15.01
CA TRP A 33 -9.99 35.36 15.97
C TRP A 33 -9.39 35.31 17.37
N SER A 34 -8.06 35.26 17.47
CA SER A 34 -7.33 35.27 18.75
C SER A 34 -7.46 36.60 19.54
N ARG A 35 -7.89 37.70 18.90
CA ARG A 35 -7.88 39.05 19.51
C ARG A 35 -9.24 39.54 20.03
N LEU A 36 -10.34 38.84 19.74
CA LEU A 36 -11.69 39.28 20.12
C LEU A 36 -12.19 38.74 21.48
N LEU A 37 -11.37 37.97 22.20
CA LEU A 37 -11.74 37.33 23.48
C LEU A 37 -11.48 38.16 24.74
N VAL A 38 -11.10 39.44 24.62
CA VAL A 38 -10.87 40.30 25.80
C VAL A 38 -11.63 41.62 25.69
N LEU A 39 -12.92 41.61 26.04
CA LEU A 39 -13.59 42.80 26.59
C LEU A 39 -14.63 42.36 27.63
N SER A 40 -14.18 42.26 28.89
CA SER A 40 -15.05 42.10 30.06
C SER A 40 -15.50 43.47 30.60
N GLY A 41 -16.82 43.69 30.73
CA GLY A 41 -17.44 44.86 31.39
C GLY A 41 -18.75 44.47 32.10
N PRO A 42 -19.26 45.27 33.06
CA PRO A 42 -19.84 44.75 34.31
C PRO A 42 -21.38 44.59 34.39
N ASP A 43 -22.14 44.85 33.33
CA ASP A 43 -23.60 44.80 33.43
C ASP A 43 -24.19 43.47 32.95
N ARG A 44 -24.57 42.67 33.93
CA ARG A 44 -25.14 41.32 33.82
C ARG A 44 -26.48 41.29 33.08
N LEU A 45 -26.53 40.55 31.98
CA LEU A 45 -27.66 39.70 31.58
C LEU A 45 -27.09 38.33 31.16
N MET A 46 -27.71 37.25 31.62
CA MET A 46 -27.19 35.89 31.53
C MET A 46 -26.83 35.50 30.09
N PRO A 47 -25.56 35.13 29.79
CA PRO A 47 -25.24 34.54 28.51
C PRO A 47 -25.58 33.06 28.58
N LEU A 48 -26.53 32.62 27.75
CA LEU A 48 -26.51 31.26 27.24
C LEU A 48 -25.17 31.09 26.51
N HIS A 49 -24.22 30.46 27.21
CA HIS A 49 -22.88 30.16 26.74
C HIS A 49 -22.95 29.17 25.57
N PHE A 50 -23.14 29.66 24.35
CA PHE A 50 -22.54 29.01 23.18
C PHE A 50 -21.08 29.46 23.10
N ILE A 51 -20.24 28.90 23.99
CA ILE A 51 -18.78 28.91 23.81
C ILE A 51 -18.45 27.81 22.80
N GLY A 52 -17.57 28.10 21.83
CA GLY A 52 -17.12 27.15 20.81
C GLY A 52 -18.07 27.20 19.62
N PHE A 53 -17.62 27.30 18.38
CA PHE A 53 -16.71 26.34 17.77
C PHE A 53 -15.91 27.02 16.65
N GLY A 54 -14.63 27.27 16.89
CA GLY A 54 -13.67 27.59 15.83
C GLY A 54 -13.18 26.31 15.15
N ASN A 55 -14.08 25.55 14.50
CA ASN A 55 -13.76 24.22 13.94
C ASN A 55 -12.56 24.24 12.96
N ARG A 56 -12.25 25.39 12.36
CA ARG A 56 -11.15 25.53 11.38
C ARG A 56 -9.76 25.52 12.00
N GLU A 57 -9.56 26.24 13.10
CA GLU A 57 -8.27 26.25 13.81
C GLU A 57 -7.96 24.86 14.39
N TRP A 58 -9.01 24.15 14.81
CA TRP A 58 -8.92 22.79 15.34
C TRP A 58 -8.55 21.75 14.28
N ALA A 59 -9.01 21.92 13.03
CA ALA A 59 -8.77 20.94 11.97
C ALA A 59 -7.49 21.18 11.16
N MET A 60 -7.07 22.44 10.98
CA MET A 60 -5.94 22.80 10.11
C MET A 60 -4.69 23.26 10.88
N GLY A 61 -4.79 23.44 12.20
CA GLY A 61 -3.80 24.10 13.03
C GLY A 61 -2.39 23.49 13.00
N GLN A 62 -1.40 24.35 12.77
CA GLN A 62 0.04 24.10 12.98
C GLN A 62 0.59 24.76 14.25
N ARG A 63 -0.26 25.46 15.01
CA ARG A 63 0.13 26.30 16.14
C ARG A 63 0.18 25.49 17.44
N GLU A 64 1.39 25.36 18.01
CA GLU A 64 1.65 24.73 19.32
C GLU A 64 1.03 25.52 20.48
N ASP A 65 0.59 26.76 20.24
CA ASP A 65 0.03 27.72 21.21
C ASP A 65 -1.48 27.62 21.46
N LEU A 66 -2.18 26.64 20.87
CA LEU A 66 -3.57 26.32 21.23
C LEU A 66 -3.73 25.66 22.63
N ILE A 67 -2.66 25.67 23.43
CA ILE A 67 -2.61 25.26 24.85
C ILE A 67 -3.59 26.09 25.72
N PHE A 68 -4.04 27.26 25.27
CA PHE A 68 -4.91 28.13 26.06
C PHE A 68 -6.42 27.79 26.03
N LEU A 69 -6.84 26.72 25.36
CA LEU A 69 -8.21 26.19 25.49
C LEU A 69 -8.34 25.20 26.67
N ASP A 70 -7.77 25.56 27.82
CA ASP A 70 -7.83 24.80 29.08
C ASP A 70 -9.24 24.77 29.73
N ASN A 71 -10.24 25.42 29.13
CA ASN A 71 -11.63 25.37 29.60
C ASN A 71 -12.61 25.27 28.41
N CYS A 72 -12.60 24.14 27.73
CA CYS A 72 -13.69 23.74 26.86
C CYS A 72 -14.89 23.36 27.75
N GLY A 73 -15.86 24.27 27.84
CA GLY A 73 -17.03 24.18 28.71
C GLY A 73 -17.85 22.91 28.52
N THR A 74 -18.45 22.49 29.62
CA THR A 74 -19.30 21.31 29.79
C THR A 74 -20.50 21.30 28.83
N GLY A 75 -20.31 20.71 27.65
CA GLY A 75 -21.37 20.35 26.70
C GLY A 75 -21.24 18.86 26.36
N ASP A 76 -21.74 18.04 27.28
CA ASP A 76 -22.05 16.61 27.16
C ASP A 76 -21.11 15.72 26.34
N HIS A 77 -19.88 15.51 26.83
CA HIS A 77 -19.26 14.19 26.96
C HIS A 77 -18.14 14.29 28.00
N SER A 78 -18.35 13.69 29.16
CA SER A 78 -17.43 13.65 30.28
C SER A 78 -16.15 12.88 29.93
N GLU A 79 -15.11 13.58 29.48
CA GLU A 79 -13.71 13.18 29.58
C GLU A 79 -12.85 14.40 29.16
N ASN A 80 -11.96 14.85 30.04
CA ASN A 80 -10.93 15.86 29.76
C ASN A 80 -10.08 15.46 28.54
N LYS A 81 -10.52 15.78 27.32
CA LYS A 81 -9.78 15.50 26.08
C LYS A 81 -9.31 16.81 25.46
N ASN A 82 -7.99 16.94 25.35
CA ASN A 82 -7.26 18.03 24.70
C ASN A 82 -7.98 18.49 23.42
N CYS A 83 -8.36 19.77 23.34
CA CYS A 83 -9.25 20.33 22.32
C CYS A 83 -8.68 20.34 20.87
N ASN A 84 -7.53 19.69 20.63
CA ASN A 84 -6.87 19.54 19.32
C ASN A 84 -6.69 18.08 18.87
N ALA A 85 -7.28 17.11 19.56
CA ALA A 85 -7.06 15.68 19.32
C ALA A 85 -7.41 15.19 17.90
N TYR A 86 -8.15 15.97 17.11
CA TYR A 86 -8.72 15.60 15.81
C TYR A 86 -8.21 16.46 14.63
N SER A 87 -7.04 17.10 14.78
CA SER A 87 -6.46 17.98 13.76
C SER A 87 -5.75 17.22 12.62
N TRP A 88 -5.49 17.91 11.50
CA TRP A 88 -4.64 17.43 10.39
C TRP A 88 -3.29 16.91 10.89
N ARG A 89 -2.65 17.65 11.81
CA ARG A 89 -1.37 17.27 12.42
C ARG A 89 -1.52 16.00 13.26
N MET A 90 -2.55 15.91 14.10
CA MET A 90 -2.80 14.70 14.91
C MET A 90 -3.17 13.48 14.07
N ALA A 91 -3.83 13.66 12.92
CA ALA A 91 -4.06 12.60 11.95
C ALA A 91 -2.76 12.14 11.30
N ARG A 92 -1.86 13.07 10.92
CA ARG A 92 -0.50 12.75 10.43
C ARG A 92 0.32 11.99 11.47
N ASP A 93 0.28 12.43 12.72
CA ASP A 93 0.96 11.75 13.82
C ASP A 93 0.47 10.32 13.99
N ALA A 94 -0.85 10.12 14.06
CA ALA A 94 -1.42 8.78 14.16
C ALA A 94 -1.05 7.90 12.95
N PHE A 95 -1.07 8.45 11.73
CA PHE A 95 -0.66 7.72 10.54
C PHE A 95 0.82 7.33 10.57
N TYR A 96 1.70 8.25 10.96
CA TYR A 96 3.13 7.97 11.13
C TYR A 96 3.37 6.90 12.19
N GLU A 97 2.75 7.00 13.35
CA GLU A 97 2.85 6.00 14.42
C GLU A 97 2.29 4.64 14.02
N ALA A 98 1.22 4.61 13.22
CA ALA A 98 0.69 3.36 12.67
C ALA A 98 1.71 2.64 11.79
N LEU A 99 2.42 3.39 10.92
CA LEU A 99 3.47 2.84 10.06
C LEU A 99 4.74 2.47 10.84
N MET A 100 5.06 3.21 11.91
CA MET A 100 6.26 3.07 12.72
C MET A 100 6.03 2.37 14.07
N SER A 101 4.99 1.55 14.18
CA SER A 101 4.75 0.70 15.35
C SER A 101 5.56 -0.60 15.29
N ASP A 102 6.18 -0.95 16.41
CA ASP A 102 6.92 -2.19 16.65
C ASP A 102 6.02 -3.36 17.08
N THR A 103 4.70 -3.16 17.14
CA THR A 103 3.71 -4.21 17.37
C THR A 103 2.54 -4.10 16.40
N ASP A 104 1.94 -5.23 16.03
CA ASP A 104 0.71 -5.25 15.21
C ASP A 104 -0.43 -4.53 15.98
N GLU A 105 -0.56 -4.76 17.29
CA GLU A 105 -1.59 -4.09 18.12
C GLU A 105 -1.41 -2.56 18.15
N GLY A 106 -0.18 -2.06 18.37
CA GLY A 106 0.10 -0.63 18.33
C GLY A 106 -0.12 -0.03 16.93
N SER A 107 0.14 -0.80 15.87
CA SER A 107 -0.11 -0.37 14.49
C SER A 107 -1.61 -0.21 14.25
N ASP A 108 -2.40 -1.21 14.64
CA ASP A 108 -3.86 -1.22 14.51
C ASP A 108 -4.51 -0.10 15.33
N GLN A 109 -4.09 0.09 16.59
CA GLN A 109 -4.60 1.16 17.45
C GLN A 109 -4.34 2.55 16.84
N ASN A 110 -3.15 2.78 16.29
CA ASN A 110 -2.82 4.05 15.64
C ASN A 110 -3.55 4.23 14.31
N PHE A 111 -3.80 3.16 13.55
CA PHE A 111 -4.69 3.24 12.38
C PHE A 111 -6.11 3.62 12.77
N VAL A 112 -6.65 3.06 13.86
CA VAL A 112 -7.96 3.48 14.40
C VAL A 112 -7.97 4.97 14.73
N LEU A 113 -6.95 5.46 15.43
CA LEU A 113 -6.82 6.89 15.73
C LEU A 113 -6.69 7.73 14.46
N PHE A 114 -5.92 7.28 13.47
CA PHE A 114 -5.79 7.96 12.19
C PHE A 114 -7.15 8.08 11.50
N TYR A 115 -7.89 6.98 11.35
CA TYR A 115 -9.20 6.99 10.70
C TYR A 115 -10.21 7.85 11.46
N GLU A 116 -10.22 7.81 12.80
CA GLU A 116 -11.10 8.67 13.60
C GLU A 116 -10.78 10.15 13.38
N ARG A 117 -9.50 10.52 13.51
CA ARG A 117 -9.05 11.92 13.41
C ARG A 117 -9.22 12.46 12.01
N PHE A 118 -8.75 11.71 11.02
CA PHE A 118 -8.84 12.12 9.62
C PHE A 118 -10.29 12.14 9.14
N GLY A 119 -11.12 11.17 9.55
CA GLY A 119 -12.55 11.17 9.26
C GLY A 119 -13.26 12.43 9.76
N ARG A 120 -12.91 12.93 10.95
CA ARG A 120 -13.46 14.20 11.49
C ARG A 120 -12.96 15.43 10.73
N VAL A 121 -11.74 15.41 10.19
CA VAL A 121 -11.27 16.47 9.27
C VAL A 121 -12.07 16.43 7.96
N LEU A 122 -12.29 15.24 7.39
CA LEU A 122 -13.08 15.08 6.16
C LEU A 122 -14.55 15.48 6.37
N HIS A 123 -15.10 15.27 7.56
CA HIS A 123 -16.45 15.69 7.93
C HIS A 123 -16.67 17.20 7.72
N LEU A 124 -15.62 18.03 7.88
CA LEU A 124 -15.75 19.47 7.61
C LEU A 124 -16.03 19.79 6.15
N LEU A 125 -15.62 18.94 5.20
CA LEU A 125 -16.03 19.12 3.80
C LEU A 125 -17.51 18.76 3.61
N GLN A 126 -18.04 17.80 4.38
CA GLN A 126 -19.47 17.51 4.39
C GLN A 126 -20.25 18.70 4.96
N ASP A 127 -19.80 19.27 6.08
CA ASP A 127 -20.40 20.48 6.66
C ASP A 127 -20.31 21.67 5.70
N ALA A 128 -19.19 21.82 4.99
CA ALA A 128 -19.03 22.86 3.96
C ALA A 128 -20.00 22.69 2.78
N ALA A 129 -20.60 21.52 2.61
CA ALA A 129 -21.63 21.24 1.62
C ALA A 129 -23.06 21.38 2.15
N VAL A 130 -23.23 21.84 3.39
CA VAL A 130 -24.53 22.21 3.95
C VAL A 130 -24.66 23.74 3.88
N PRO A 131 -25.57 24.28 3.06
CA PRO A 131 -25.69 25.74 2.87
C PRO A 131 -25.90 26.51 4.18
N ALA A 132 -26.64 25.94 5.14
CA ALA A 132 -26.85 26.57 6.43
C ALA A 132 -25.58 26.69 7.29
N HIS A 133 -24.64 25.74 7.18
CA HIS A 133 -23.36 25.77 7.90
C HIS A 133 -22.41 26.82 7.31
N THR A 134 -22.55 27.15 6.02
CA THR A 134 -21.68 28.11 5.32
C THR A 134 -22.23 29.54 5.31
N ARG A 135 -23.57 29.73 5.38
CA ARG A 135 -24.22 31.06 5.45
C ARG A 135 -24.65 31.48 6.85
N ASN A 136 -24.38 30.66 7.86
CA ASN A 136 -24.48 31.00 9.28
C ASN A 136 -25.92 31.34 9.72
N ASP A 137 -26.85 30.49 9.29
CA ASP A 137 -28.29 30.59 9.54
C ASP A 137 -28.74 29.37 10.35
N MET A 138 -28.48 29.43 11.66
CA MET A 138 -28.70 28.32 12.60
C MET A 138 -30.19 28.07 12.91
N PHE A 139 -31.11 28.90 12.40
CA PHE A 139 -32.55 28.69 12.61
C PHE A 139 -33.05 27.36 12.00
N GLY A 140 -32.25 26.71 11.16
CA GLY A 140 -32.54 25.40 10.57
C GLY A 140 -32.39 24.19 11.51
N HIS A 141 -31.88 24.33 12.74
CA HIS A 141 -31.69 23.19 13.66
C HIS A 141 -32.92 22.83 14.51
N LEU A 142 -34.05 23.49 14.28
CA LEU A 142 -35.30 23.22 14.98
C LEU A 142 -36.38 22.90 13.93
N ASP A 143 -36.81 21.64 13.90
CA ASP A 143 -37.95 21.21 13.11
C ASP A 143 -39.25 21.61 13.83
N PHE A 144 -40.06 22.42 13.16
CA PHE A 144 -41.35 22.89 13.67
C PHE A 144 -42.54 22.36 12.85
N GLU A 145 -42.31 21.60 11.78
CA GLU A 145 -43.42 21.17 10.92
C GLU A 145 -44.15 19.91 11.45
N GLU A 146 -43.56 19.17 12.39
CA GLU A 146 -44.18 17.97 12.99
C GLU A 146 -44.68 18.19 14.44
N VAL A 147 -45.08 19.42 14.81
CA VAL A 147 -45.57 19.71 16.17
C VAL A 147 -47.03 19.26 16.36
N GLN A 148 -47.23 17.95 16.53
CA GLN A 148 -48.26 17.41 17.43
C GLN A 148 -47.68 16.53 18.55
N GLY A 149 -46.36 16.39 18.67
CA GLY A 149 -45.75 15.63 19.75
C GLY A 149 -44.29 15.98 19.98
N TRP A 150 -44.01 17.00 20.79
CA TRP A 150 -42.64 17.41 21.08
C TRP A 150 -41.94 16.41 22.01
N ASN A 151 -40.88 15.75 21.52
CA ASN A 151 -39.82 15.20 22.37
C ASN A 151 -38.52 15.96 22.04
N PRO A 152 -38.11 16.94 22.88
CA PRO A 152 -36.90 17.74 22.66
C PRO A 152 -35.58 16.94 22.70
N LYS A 153 -35.63 15.62 22.90
CA LYS A 153 -34.48 14.72 22.77
C LYS A 153 -34.17 14.29 21.33
N ASN A 154 -35.07 14.52 20.38
CA ASN A 154 -34.83 14.19 18.97
C ASN A 154 -34.26 15.41 18.25
N TRP A 155 -32.95 15.60 18.37
CA TRP A 155 -32.19 16.59 17.61
C TRP A 155 -32.22 16.18 16.13
N GLY A 156 -32.92 16.95 15.29
CA GLY A 156 -33.25 16.55 13.90
C GLY A 156 -32.25 16.99 12.82
N GLY A 157 -31.15 17.65 13.16
CA GLY A 157 -30.23 18.25 12.18
C GLY A 157 -30.87 19.40 11.39
N ASN A 158 -30.18 19.92 10.38
CA ASN A 158 -30.77 20.90 9.45
C ASN A 158 -31.81 20.23 8.52
N LEU A 159 -32.85 20.95 8.06
CA LEU A 159 -33.86 20.44 7.10
C LEU A 159 -33.24 19.75 5.85
N TYR A 160 -32.12 20.25 5.33
CA TYR A 160 -31.41 19.59 4.23
C TYR A 160 -30.76 18.26 4.65
N GLU A 161 -30.11 18.23 5.81
CA GLU A 161 -29.51 17.00 6.36
C GLU A 161 -30.57 15.96 6.71
N PHE A 162 -31.69 16.41 7.29
CA PHE A 162 -32.86 15.58 7.55
C PHE A 162 -33.44 15.02 6.25
N TRP A 163 -33.56 15.85 5.19
CA TRP A 163 -33.99 15.37 3.88
C TRP A 163 -33.03 14.31 3.33
N ILE A 164 -31.71 14.52 3.41
CA ILE A 164 -30.71 13.53 3.03
C ILE A 164 -30.88 12.25 3.87
N GLN A 165 -31.02 12.36 5.19
CA GLN A 165 -31.19 11.22 6.09
C GLN A 165 -32.52 10.47 5.84
N LYS A 166 -33.60 11.14 5.48
CA LYS A 166 -34.87 10.49 5.11
C LYS A 166 -34.75 9.75 3.78
N ASN A 167 -33.98 10.29 2.82
CA ASN A 167 -33.98 9.82 1.44
C ASN A 167 -32.74 9.01 1.04
N HIS A 168 -31.71 8.87 1.90
CA HIS A 168 -30.47 8.17 1.54
C HIS A 168 -30.61 6.67 1.27
N THR A 169 -31.70 6.04 1.70
CA THR A 169 -31.96 4.61 1.51
C THR A 169 -32.47 4.26 0.11
N ASP A 170 -32.95 5.23 -0.67
CA ASP A 170 -33.27 5.03 -2.08
C ASP A 170 -31.98 5.11 -2.93
N ARG A 171 -31.20 4.02 -2.94
CA ARG A 171 -29.91 3.92 -3.63
C ARG A 171 -29.98 4.35 -5.11
N ASN A 172 -31.09 4.10 -5.80
CA ASN A 172 -31.24 4.47 -7.21
C ASN A 172 -31.27 6.00 -7.42
N SER A 173 -31.72 6.76 -6.41
CA SER A 173 -31.81 8.23 -6.48
C SER A 173 -30.47 8.91 -6.20
N ILE A 174 -29.66 8.40 -5.26
CA ILE A 174 -28.33 8.95 -4.93
C ILE A 174 -27.25 8.46 -5.91
N ASP A 175 -27.27 7.18 -6.32
CA ASP A 175 -26.29 6.66 -7.28
C ASP A 175 -26.41 7.39 -8.63
N ALA A 176 -27.64 7.72 -9.06
CA ALA A 176 -27.91 8.52 -10.25
C ALA A 176 -27.48 9.99 -10.13
N ILE A 177 -27.37 10.51 -8.90
CA ILE A 177 -26.89 11.87 -8.62
C ILE A 177 -25.35 11.92 -8.57
N SER A 178 -24.70 10.86 -8.10
CA SER A 178 -23.24 10.81 -7.89
C SER A 178 -22.38 10.55 -9.14
N THR A 179 -22.96 10.42 -10.34
CA THR A 179 -22.17 10.12 -11.54
C THR A 179 -21.22 11.27 -11.92
N ALA A 180 -19.93 10.95 -11.97
CA ALA A 180 -18.78 11.79 -12.33
C ALA A 180 -18.46 12.97 -11.38
N ALA A 181 -18.24 12.67 -10.09
CA ALA A 181 -17.57 13.60 -9.18
C ALA A 181 -16.22 14.03 -9.77
N ILE A 182 -16.05 15.34 -10.05
CA ILE A 182 -14.76 15.91 -10.42
C ILE A 182 -13.90 15.94 -9.16
N ILE A 183 -12.73 15.31 -9.21
CA ILE A 183 -11.77 15.30 -8.11
C ILE A 183 -10.83 16.49 -8.31
N PRO A 184 -10.95 17.59 -7.53
CA PRO A 184 -10.02 18.70 -7.65
C PRO A 184 -8.64 18.30 -7.12
N THR A 185 -7.61 18.75 -7.83
CA THR A 185 -6.22 18.66 -7.39
C THR A 185 -5.76 20.05 -7.01
N TYR A 186 -5.36 20.23 -5.74
CA TYR A 186 -4.80 21.48 -5.26
C TYR A 186 -3.44 21.25 -4.59
N THR A 187 -2.55 22.23 -4.73
CA THR A 187 -1.21 22.20 -4.11
C THR A 187 -1.23 22.63 -2.65
N LYS A 188 -2.27 23.35 -2.22
CA LYS A 188 -2.46 23.80 -0.83
C LYS A 188 -3.69 23.15 -0.23
N LYS A 189 -3.55 22.56 0.97
CA LYS A 189 -4.69 21.99 1.69
C LYS A 189 -5.86 22.97 1.90
N LYS A 190 -5.59 24.26 2.14
CA LYS A 190 -6.63 25.28 2.38
C LYS A 190 -7.58 25.47 1.20
N ASP A 191 -7.08 25.24 -0.02
CA ASP A 191 -7.80 25.46 -1.27
C ASP A 191 -8.97 24.48 -1.45
N TYR A 192 -8.98 23.34 -0.74
CA TYR A 192 -10.15 22.45 -0.70
C TYR A 192 -11.36 23.10 -0.02
N TRP A 193 -11.16 24.05 0.89
CA TRP A 193 -12.24 24.77 1.57
C TRP A 193 -12.50 26.13 0.94
N ASP A 194 -11.43 26.89 0.65
CA ASP A 194 -11.50 28.28 0.22
C ASP A 194 -10.24 28.62 -0.60
N ARG A 195 -10.44 29.03 -1.87
CA ARG A 195 -9.35 29.46 -2.76
C ARG A 195 -9.24 30.97 -2.82
N GLU A 196 -10.09 31.67 -2.09
CA GLU A 196 -10.23 33.11 -2.11
C GLU A 196 -10.41 33.56 -3.57
N ILE A 197 -11.33 32.98 -4.32
CA ILE A 197 -11.60 33.42 -5.70
C ILE A 197 -12.60 34.58 -5.75
N TYR A 198 -13.40 34.80 -4.69
CA TYR A 198 -14.36 35.92 -4.60
C TYR A 198 -13.86 37.16 -3.79
N ARG A 199 -12.61 37.62 -3.99
CA ARG A 199 -11.88 38.54 -3.06
C ARG A 199 -12.38 39.99 -2.91
N ASP A 200 -13.24 40.48 -3.78
CA ASP A 200 -13.54 41.93 -3.91
C ASP A 200 -15.03 42.24 -4.05
N GLY A 201 -15.90 41.29 -3.70
CA GLY A 201 -17.33 41.41 -3.98
C GLY A 201 -17.63 41.33 -5.48
N THR A 202 -16.73 40.80 -6.31
CA THR A 202 -17.07 40.50 -7.70
C THR A 202 -18.13 39.40 -7.77
N ASN A 203 -19.02 39.58 -8.74
CA ASN A 203 -20.05 38.62 -9.10
C ASN A 203 -19.42 37.26 -9.34
N PRO A 204 -19.95 36.17 -8.74
CA PRO A 204 -19.59 34.83 -9.14
C PRO A 204 -19.58 34.70 -10.67
N ASP A 205 -20.56 35.24 -11.39
CA ASP A 205 -20.62 35.18 -12.87
C ASP A 205 -19.40 35.78 -13.59
N VAL A 206 -18.67 36.70 -12.95
CA VAL A 206 -17.49 37.38 -13.53
C VAL A 206 -16.21 36.58 -13.27
N THR A 207 -16.07 35.98 -12.09
CA THR A 207 -14.93 35.12 -11.72
C THR A 207 -15.02 33.73 -12.37
N LEU A 208 -16.23 33.24 -12.63
CA LEU A 208 -16.51 31.94 -13.24
C LEU A 208 -16.32 31.89 -14.77
N ALA A 209 -16.20 33.04 -15.43
CA ALA A 209 -15.95 33.12 -16.87
C ALA A 209 -14.52 32.70 -17.28
N THR A 210 -13.59 32.64 -16.32
CA THR A 210 -12.16 32.36 -16.56
C THR A 210 -11.73 31.00 -16.01
N ASP A 211 -12.21 30.63 -14.81
CA ASP A 211 -11.71 29.46 -14.07
C ASP A 211 -12.76 28.34 -13.85
N GLY A 212 -14.06 28.55 -14.07
CA GLY A 212 -15.09 27.51 -13.87
C GLY A 212 -15.49 27.22 -12.41
N TYR A 213 -16.70 26.70 -12.19
CA TYR A 213 -17.29 26.42 -10.85
C TYR A 213 -16.60 25.28 -10.10
N GLU A 214 -15.92 24.41 -10.83
CA GLU A 214 -15.15 23.27 -10.35
C GLU A 214 -13.88 23.68 -9.60
N ASN A 215 -13.44 24.94 -9.75
CA ASN A 215 -12.18 25.44 -9.24
C ASN A 215 -12.32 26.33 -8.00
N ALA A 216 -13.51 26.46 -7.41
CA ALA A 216 -13.71 27.17 -6.14
C ALA A 216 -13.30 26.30 -4.92
N GLY A 217 -13.10 26.88 -3.74
CA GLY A 217 -13.15 26.08 -2.50
C GLY A 217 -14.57 25.56 -2.23
N LEU A 218 -14.76 24.43 -1.53
CA LEU A 218 -16.11 23.87 -1.34
C LEU A 218 -17.01 24.77 -0.49
N ALA A 219 -16.49 25.32 0.62
CA ALA A 219 -17.25 26.23 1.47
C ALA A 219 -17.56 27.53 0.73
N GLU A 220 -16.57 28.03 -0.01
CA GLU A 220 -16.67 29.19 -0.89
C GLU A 220 -17.77 29.00 -1.95
N TYR A 221 -17.78 27.86 -2.65
CA TYR A 221 -18.80 27.49 -3.63
C TYR A 221 -20.19 27.36 -3.01
N SER A 222 -20.32 26.65 -1.89
CA SER A 222 -21.61 26.45 -1.22
C SER A 222 -22.23 27.77 -0.77
N ASN A 223 -21.40 28.64 -0.16
CA ASN A 223 -21.82 29.95 0.32
C ASN A 223 -22.28 30.85 -0.83
N ALA A 224 -21.54 30.88 -1.94
CA ALA A 224 -21.86 31.72 -3.09
C ALA A 224 -23.16 31.31 -3.80
N ASN A 225 -23.51 30.03 -3.79
CA ASN A 225 -24.53 29.49 -4.68
C ASN A 225 -25.87 29.16 -4.01
N PHE A 226 -25.87 28.68 -2.76
CA PHE A 226 -27.07 28.11 -2.15
C PHE A 226 -27.63 29.00 -1.06
N LEU A 227 -28.94 28.92 -0.81
CA LEU A 227 -29.63 29.79 0.14
C LEU A 227 -29.68 29.16 1.54
N SER A 228 -29.77 30.01 2.57
CA SER A 228 -30.33 29.66 3.87
C SER A 228 -31.56 30.55 4.19
N LYS A 229 -32.45 30.09 5.08
CA LYS A 229 -33.82 30.60 5.33
C LYS A 229 -33.97 32.14 5.34
N ARG A 230 -32.96 32.95 5.71
CA ARG A 230 -33.09 34.42 5.89
C ARG A 230 -32.10 35.31 5.13
N VAL A 231 -31.28 34.80 4.22
CA VAL A 231 -30.19 35.60 3.58
C VAL A 231 -30.47 36.10 2.15
N LEU A 232 -31.72 36.01 1.68
CA LEU A 232 -32.08 36.41 0.32
C LEU A 232 -32.20 37.95 0.20
N PHE A 233 -31.52 38.54 -0.79
CA PHE A 233 -31.62 39.96 -1.17
C PHE A 233 -31.14 40.97 -0.14
N THR A 234 -30.15 40.58 0.67
CA THR A 234 -29.55 41.45 1.69
C THR A 234 -28.46 42.39 1.15
N HIS A 235 -28.22 42.44 -0.16
CA HIS A 235 -27.30 43.37 -0.84
C HIS A 235 -27.54 44.87 -0.55
N ASN A 236 -28.73 45.23 -0.05
CA ASN A 236 -29.05 46.60 0.33
C ASN A 236 -28.73 46.92 1.80
N LEU A 237 -28.28 45.94 2.59
CA LEU A 237 -27.78 46.18 3.94
C LEU A 237 -26.39 46.86 3.87
N PRO A 238 -25.98 47.59 4.92
CA PRO A 238 -24.60 48.08 5.03
C PRO A 238 -23.58 46.94 4.91
N ILE A 239 -22.42 47.20 4.30
CA ILE A 239 -21.37 46.17 4.07
C ILE A 239 -20.84 45.53 5.38
N ASP A 240 -20.95 46.27 6.48
CA ASP A 240 -20.60 45.84 7.83
C ASP A 240 -21.74 45.10 8.56
N ASP A 241 -22.93 45.01 7.96
CA ASP A 241 -24.05 44.21 8.48
C ASP A 241 -23.75 42.71 8.38
N LYS A 242 -23.98 41.98 9.47
CA LYS A 242 -23.70 40.54 9.59
C LYS A 242 -24.53 39.65 8.66
N HIS A 243 -25.62 40.16 8.10
CA HIS A 243 -26.43 39.47 7.09
C HIS A 243 -26.20 40.04 5.68
N TYR A 244 -25.24 40.95 5.51
CA TYR A 244 -24.91 41.48 4.19
C TYR A 244 -24.34 40.36 3.31
N PHE A 245 -25.09 40.00 2.28
CA PHE A 245 -24.62 39.15 1.19
C PHE A 245 -24.87 39.88 -0.10
N LEU A 246 -23.80 40.03 -0.88
CA LEU A 246 -23.88 40.72 -2.16
C LEU A 246 -24.69 39.92 -3.19
N TYR A 247 -24.68 38.59 -3.10
CA TYR A 247 -25.35 37.69 -4.05
C TYR A 247 -26.22 36.62 -3.35
N PRO A 248 -27.30 36.14 -4.00
CA PRO A 248 -27.80 36.61 -5.30
C PRO A 248 -28.62 37.90 -5.19
N HIS A 249 -28.59 38.69 -6.26
CA HIS A 249 -29.47 39.84 -6.43
C HIS A 249 -30.90 39.42 -6.77
N LYS A 250 -31.86 40.28 -6.42
CA LYS A 250 -33.26 40.10 -6.85
C LYS A 250 -33.42 39.99 -8.37
N SER A 251 -32.55 40.69 -9.10
CA SER A 251 -32.53 40.64 -10.57
C SER A 251 -32.11 39.28 -11.14
N SER A 252 -31.70 38.32 -10.30
CA SER A 252 -31.13 37.02 -10.67
C SER A 252 -32.11 35.88 -10.44
N ILE A 253 -33.30 36.22 -9.97
CA ILE A 253 -34.38 35.29 -9.65
C ILE A 253 -35.54 35.50 -10.62
N THR A 254 -36.02 34.40 -11.19
CA THR A 254 -37.32 34.32 -11.86
C THR A 254 -38.30 33.51 -11.01
N TYR A 255 -39.60 33.62 -11.27
CA TYR A 255 -40.61 32.80 -10.61
C TYR A 255 -41.50 32.15 -11.65
N ILE A 256 -41.77 30.85 -11.48
CA ILE A 256 -42.68 30.08 -12.34
C ILE A 256 -43.71 29.43 -11.41
N PRO A 257 -45.00 29.79 -11.52
CA PRO A 257 -46.05 29.03 -10.85
C PRO A 257 -46.06 27.61 -11.40
N GLN A 258 -45.89 26.60 -10.55
CA GLN A 258 -46.01 25.20 -10.95
C GLN A 258 -47.30 24.62 -10.36
N GLU A 259 -47.95 23.70 -11.07
CA GLU A 259 -49.07 22.93 -10.55
C GLU A 259 -48.53 21.60 -10.02
N VAL A 260 -48.67 21.37 -8.71
CA VAL A 260 -48.23 20.14 -8.04
C VAL A 260 -49.45 19.47 -7.43
N VAL A 261 -49.57 18.16 -7.60
CA VAL A 261 -50.62 17.40 -6.89
C VAL A 261 -50.13 17.15 -5.47
N ALA A 262 -50.79 17.77 -4.49
CA ALA A 262 -50.48 17.61 -3.08
C ALA A 262 -50.82 16.18 -2.58
N GLU A 263 -50.33 15.85 -1.38
CA GLU A 263 -50.58 14.54 -0.74
C GLU A 263 -52.07 14.23 -0.55
N ASP A 264 -52.92 15.26 -0.50
CA ASP A 264 -54.38 15.14 -0.42
C ASP A 264 -55.08 14.95 -1.77
N GLY A 265 -54.31 14.84 -2.87
CA GLY A 265 -54.81 14.66 -4.23
C GLY A 265 -55.32 15.94 -4.91
N LYS A 266 -55.19 17.12 -4.29
CA LYS A 266 -55.55 18.41 -4.91
C LYS A 266 -54.38 19.03 -5.65
N ILE A 267 -54.68 19.92 -6.60
CA ILE A 267 -53.67 20.70 -7.31
C ILE A 267 -53.34 21.95 -6.47
N ASP A 268 -52.14 21.98 -5.91
CA ASP A 268 -51.52 23.15 -5.31
C ASP A 268 -50.73 23.92 -6.36
N LYS A 269 -50.58 25.24 -6.16
CA LYS A 269 -49.80 26.12 -7.03
C LYS A 269 -48.60 26.73 -6.30
N PRO A 270 -47.56 25.94 -5.96
CA PRO A 270 -46.37 26.50 -5.34
C PRO A 270 -45.70 27.54 -6.25
N LEU A 271 -45.21 28.60 -5.61
CA LEU A 271 -44.42 29.63 -6.28
C LEU A 271 -42.93 29.31 -6.09
N TYR A 272 -42.34 28.63 -7.05
CA TYR A 272 -40.90 28.38 -7.05
C TYR A 272 -40.14 29.58 -7.59
N LEU A 273 -39.07 29.92 -6.88
CA LEU A 273 -38.03 30.83 -7.29
C LEU A 273 -36.92 30.05 -7.99
N ASN A 274 -36.43 30.59 -9.10
CA ASN A 274 -35.43 30.00 -9.97
C ASN A 274 -34.23 30.96 -10.08
N LYS A 275 -33.02 30.49 -9.80
CA LYS A 275 -31.79 31.30 -9.92
C LYS A 275 -31.08 30.98 -11.23
N TYR A 276 -30.81 32.00 -12.05
CA TYR A 276 -30.24 31.82 -13.39
C TYR A 276 -28.92 32.56 -13.64
N LYS A 277 -28.48 33.38 -12.68
CA LYS A 277 -27.21 34.11 -12.65
C LYS A 277 -26.81 34.40 -11.19
N ASP A 278 -25.72 35.13 -10.96
CA ASP A 278 -25.01 35.26 -9.68
C ASP A 278 -24.58 33.89 -9.13
N GLY A 279 -23.83 33.15 -9.95
CA GLY A 279 -23.37 31.80 -9.69
C GLY A 279 -24.23 30.74 -10.38
N GLU A 280 -24.12 29.48 -9.94
CA GLU A 280 -24.64 28.32 -10.64
C GLU A 280 -26.16 28.41 -10.74
N ALA A 281 -26.70 28.06 -11.90
CA ALA A 281 -28.13 28.04 -12.12
C ALA A 281 -28.78 26.90 -11.31
N ILE A 282 -29.84 27.21 -10.57
CA ILE A 282 -30.51 26.28 -9.65
C ILE A 282 -32.03 26.40 -9.84
N TYR A 283 -32.67 25.26 -10.15
CA TYR A 283 -34.09 25.15 -10.47
C TYR A 283 -34.72 23.88 -9.86
N PRO A 284 -35.60 23.97 -8.85
CA PRO A 284 -35.98 25.18 -8.10
C PRO A 284 -34.90 25.63 -7.10
N TYR A 285 -34.78 26.94 -6.88
CA TYR A 285 -33.82 27.54 -5.93
C TYR A 285 -34.38 27.70 -4.52
N ALA A 286 -35.65 28.10 -4.42
CA ALA A 286 -36.42 28.22 -3.18
C ALA A 286 -37.93 28.19 -3.49
N MET A 287 -38.78 27.93 -2.50
CA MET A 287 -40.23 28.06 -2.62
C MET A 287 -40.71 29.24 -1.77
N ALA A 288 -41.61 30.08 -2.30
CA ALA A 288 -42.32 31.07 -1.49
C ALA A 288 -43.62 30.48 -0.95
N LYS A 289 -43.78 30.48 0.38
CA LYS A 289 -44.97 29.96 1.08
C LYS A 289 -45.31 30.84 2.28
N TYR A 290 -46.60 30.97 2.60
CA TYR A 290 -46.99 31.55 3.89
C TYR A 290 -46.71 30.53 4.98
N GLU A 291 -45.84 30.89 5.93
CA GLU A 291 -45.51 30.08 7.10
C GLU A 291 -46.16 30.67 8.35
N TRP A 292 -46.55 29.77 9.24
CA TRP A 292 -46.97 30.09 10.60
C TRP A 292 -45.75 29.89 11.50
N GLU A 293 -45.19 30.98 12.02
CA GLU A 293 -44.05 30.93 12.93
C GLU A 293 -44.58 31.00 14.36
N ASP A 294 -44.58 29.87 15.05
CA ASP A 294 -44.91 29.74 16.47
C ASP A 294 -43.64 29.30 17.21
N LEU A 295 -42.86 30.28 17.66
CA LEU A 295 -41.71 30.02 18.51
C LEU A 295 -42.21 29.91 19.96
N VAL A 296 -42.02 28.74 20.57
CA VAL A 296 -42.35 28.43 21.98
C VAL A 296 -41.76 29.45 22.98
N GLY A 297 -40.80 30.30 22.57
CA GLY A 297 -40.25 31.40 23.36
C GLY A 297 -40.94 32.77 23.18
N MET A 298 -41.73 32.99 22.13
CA MET A 298 -42.35 34.29 21.83
C MET A 298 -43.68 34.51 22.55
N GLU A 299 -44.38 33.42 22.91
CA GLU A 299 -45.54 33.47 23.81
C GLU A 299 -45.11 33.94 25.23
N MET A 300 -43.89 33.57 25.67
CA MET A 300 -43.31 34.07 26.93
C MET A 300 -42.90 35.55 26.86
N ALA A 301 -42.76 36.11 25.65
CA ALA A 301 -42.39 37.51 25.40
C ALA A 301 -43.58 38.39 24.95
N GLY A 302 -44.80 37.83 24.87
CA GLY A 302 -46.02 38.57 24.55
C GLY A 302 -46.22 38.94 23.07
N PHE A 303 -45.56 38.24 22.15
CA PHE A 303 -45.77 38.43 20.71
C PHE A 303 -46.90 37.53 20.20
N GLU A 304 -47.80 38.07 19.38
CA GLU A 304 -48.85 37.27 18.75
C GLU A 304 -48.30 36.47 17.55
N PRO A 305 -48.72 35.21 17.36
CA PRO A 305 -48.35 34.43 16.20
C PRO A 305 -48.89 35.07 14.91
N HIS A 306 -48.05 35.17 13.89
CA HIS A 306 -48.40 35.78 12.61
C HIS A 306 -48.02 34.89 11.43
N TRP A 307 -48.92 34.82 10.45
CA TRP A 307 -48.61 34.27 9.14
C TRP A 307 -47.79 35.29 8.35
N HIS A 308 -46.62 34.89 7.87
CA HIS A 308 -45.82 35.73 6.97
C HIS A 308 -45.35 34.93 5.76
N LEU A 309 -45.19 35.62 4.63
CA LEU A 309 -44.63 35.03 3.43
C LEU A 309 -43.13 34.81 3.65
N ALA A 310 -42.70 33.55 3.68
CA ALA A 310 -41.32 33.14 3.89
C ALA A 310 -40.80 32.32 2.70
N PHE A 311 -39.48 32.14 2.65
CA PHE A 311 -38.85 31.18 1.76
C PHE A 311 -38.67 29.85 2.48
N LYS A 312 -39.12 28.77 1.83
CA LYS A 312 -39.01 27.40 2.29
C LYS A 312 -38.19 26.57 1.31
N PHE A 313 -37.50 25.57 1.85
CA PHE A 313 -36.92 24.48 1.07
C PHE A 313 -37.79 23.24 1.28
N ASP A 314 -38.43 22.80 0.22
CA ASP A 314 -39.23 21.57 0.19
C ASP A 314 -38.43 20.44 -0.46
N GLU A 315 -39.06 19.29 -0.70
CA GLU A 315 -38.36 18.11 -1.23
C GLU A 315 -37.71 18.37 -2.61
N GLU A 316 -38.34 19.14 -3.49
CA GLU A 316 -37.79 19.43 -4.82
C GLU A 316 -36.60 20.40 -4.77
N VAL A 317 -36.60 21.39 -3.86
CA VAL A 317 -35.42 22.26 -3.64
C VAL A 317 -34.25 21.47 -3.06
N HIS A 318 -34.49 20.65 -2.03
CA HIS A 318 -33.43 19.84 -1.42
C HIS A 318 -32.84 18.83 -2.41
N LYS A 319 -33.67 18.23 -3.26
CA LYS A 319 -33.23 17.35 -4.34
C LYS A 319 -32.34 18.05 -5.35
N GLU A 320 -32.65 19.28 -5.72
CA GLU A 320 -31.80 20.07 -6.63
C GLU A 320 -30.47 20.46 -5.96
N TYR A 321 -30.50 20.83 -4.67
CA TYR A 321 -29.29 21.12 -3.90
C TYR A 321 -28.39 19.88 -3.81
N ALA A 322 -28.98 18.72 -3.54
CA ALA A 322 -28.29 17.43 -3.47
C ALA A 322 -27.60 17.07 -4.79
N LYS A 323 -28.24 17.31 -5.95
CA LYS A 323 -27.65 17.09 -7.27
C LYS A 323 -26.34 17.85 -7.50
N LYS A 324 -26.20 19.01 -6.87
CA LYS A 324 -25.03 19.88 -7.05
C LYS A 324 -23.97 19.66 -5.98
N LEU A 325 -24.40 19.51 -4.73
CA LEU A 325 -23.51 19.49 -3.57
C LEU A 325 -22.93 18.11 -3.30
N ILE A 326 -23.70 17.02 -3.46
CA ILE A 326 -23.20 15.67 -3.16
C ILE A 326 -22.01 15.29 -4.05
N PRO A 327 -22.08 15.40 -5.40
CA PRO A 327 -20.95 14.99 -6.25
C PRO A 327 -19.70 15.83 -5.99
N LYS A 328 -19.85 17.13 -5.73
CA LYS A 328 -18.75 18.01 -5.34
C LYS A 328 -18.15 17.60 -4.00
N THR A 329 -18.96 17.37 -2.98
CA THR A 329 -18.47 16.93 -1.66
C THR A 329 -17.65 15.65 -1.75
N VAL A 330 -18.14 14.67 -2.52
CA VAL A 330 -17.43 13.41 -2.79
C VAL A 330 -16.09 13.68 -3.50
N GLY A 331 -16.10 14.51 -4.55
CA GLY A 331 -14.91 14.89 -5.30
C GLY A 331 -13.84 15.58 -4.44
N TYR A 332 -14.24 16.57 -3.64
CA TYR A 332 -13.33 17.31 -2.74
C TYR A 332 -12.82 16.44 -1.61
N THR A 333 -13.66 15.55 -1.06
CA THR A 333 -13.23 14.57 -0.06
C THR A 333 -12.18 13.62 -0.64
N ALA A 334 -12.42 13.07 -1.84
CA ALA A 334 -11.45 12.23 -2.54
C ALA A 334 -10.16 12.99 -2.85
N GLY A 335 -10.27 14.25 -3.31
CA GLY A 335 -9.12 15.11 -3.58
C GLY A 335 -8.28 15.39 -2.33
N LEU A 336 -8.92 15.66 -1.19
CA LEU A 336 -8.23 15.88 0.08
C LEU A 336 -7.57 14.61 0.63
N ILE A 337 -8.21 13.44 0.45
CA ILE A 337 -7.59 12.13 0.74
C ILE A 337 -6.36 11.92 -0.14
N ASN A 338 -6.46 12.18 -1.45
CA ASN A 338 -5.34 12.11 -2.37
C ASN A 338 -4.24 13.07 -1.92
N TYR A 339 -4.57 14.31 -1.57
CA TYR A 339 -3.59 15.29 -1.07
C TYR A 339 -2.89 14.81 0.19
N PHE A 340 -3.63 14.21 1.14
CA PHE A 340 -3.03 13.64 2.35
C PHE A 340 -2.05 12.51 2.00
N LEU A 341 -2.40 11.60 1.08
CA LEU A 341 -1.62 10.41 0.76
C LEU A 341 -0.68 10.56 -0.47
N ARG A 342 -0.53 11.77 -1.03
CA ARG A 342 0.09 12.01 -2.35
C ARG A 342 1.58 11.69 -2.46
N GLY A 343 2.29 11.63 -1.34
CA GLY A 343 3.73 11.39 -1.37
C GLY A 343 4.07 9.99 -1.88
N ASN A 344 5.17 9.88 -2.63
CA ASN A 344 5.60 8.61 -3.20
C ASN A 344 7.13 8.48 -3.31
N PHE A 345 7.58 7.24 -3.30
CA PHE A 345 8.96 6.84 -3.53
C PHE A 345 9.06 5.91 -4.72
N ASP A 346 10.07 6.13 -5.55
CA ASP A 346 10.68 5.09 -6.37
C ASP A 346 11.77 4.41 -5.53
N VAL A 347 11.70 3.08 -5.42
CA VAL A 347 12.66 2.28 -4.68
C VAL A 347 13.21 1.23 -5.63
N LYS A 348 14.52 1.33 -5.88
CA LYS A 348 15.30 0.44 -6.72
C LYS A 348 16.37 -0.28 -5.92
N LYS A 349 16.91 -1.36 -6.49
CA LYS A 349 18.10 -2.10 -6.03
C LYS A 349 18.10 -2.33 -4.50
N LEU A 350 17.56 -3.46 -4.07
CA LEU A 350 17.59 -3.91 -2.68
C LEU A 350 18.79 -4.83 -2.44
N ARG A 351 19.60 -4.53 -1.44
CA ARG A 351 20.71 -5.39 -1.02
C ARG A 351 20.58 -5.75 0.45
N LEU A 352 20.64 -7.05 0.73
CA LEU A 352 20.65 -7.58 2.09
C LEU A 352 22.08 -7.84 2.54
N THR A 353 22.39 -7.50 3.78
CA THR A 353 23.62 -7.92 4.47
C THR A 353 23.27 -9.07 5.40
N ARG A 354 24.06 -10.16 5.37
CA ARG A 354 23.84 -11.33 6.23
C ARG A 354 25.05 -11.64 7.11
N ASP A 355 24.81 -12.26 8.25
CA ASP A 355 25.86 -12.76 9.13
C ASP A 355 26.36 -14.17 8.70
N GLN A 356 27.33 -14.70 9.44
CA GLN A 356 27.90 -16.04 9.19
C GLN A 356 26.91 -17.21 9.41
N HIS A 357 25.72 -16.94 9.96
CA HIS A 357 24.65 -17.92 10.16
C HIS A 357 23.52 -17.75 9.14
N GLY A 358 23.67 -16.82 8.18
CA GLY A 358 22.67 -16.54 7.16
C GLY A 358 21.53 -15.62 7.61
N ASN A 359 21.56 -15.08 8.83
CA ASN A 359 20.58 -14.10 9.29
C ASN A 359 20.75 -12.79 8.53
N ILE A 360 19.67 -12.12 8.14
CA ILE A 360 19.75 -10.74 7.65
C ILE A 360 20.12 -9.87 8.86
N ILE A 361 21.12 -9.02 8.69
CA ILE A 361 21.63 -8.05 9.69
C ILE A 361 21.62 -6.60 9.16
N GLY A 362 21.35 -6.41 7.87
CA GLY A 362 21.28 -5.08 7.26
C GLY A 362 20.54 -5.07 5.92
N LEU A 363 20.12 -3.89 5.52
CA LEU A 363 19.38 -3.60 4.30
C LEU A 363 19.94 -2.33 3.65
N GLU A 364 20.11 -2.34 2.34
CA GLU A 364 20.46 -1.16 1.54
C GLU A 364 19.43 -1.00 0.41
N LEU A 365 18.93 0.22 0.22
CA LEU A 365 17.90 0.57 -0.77
C LEU A 365 18.37 1.77 -1.60
N LYS A 366 18.16 1.78 -2.92
CA LYS A 366 18.25 3.01 -3.71
C LYS A 366 16.89 3.68 -3.79
N VAL A 367 16.76 4.91 -3.31
CA VAL A 367 15.47 5.60 -3.15
C VAL A 367 15.49 6.94 -3.86
N LYS A 368 14.38 7.29 -4.51
CA LYS A 368 14.12 8.60 -5.11
C LYS A 368 12.69 9.05 -4.80
N ASN A 369 12.51 10.30 -4.42
CA ASN A 369 11.19 10.92 -4.33
C ASN A 369 10.58 11.11 -5.73
N THR A 370 9.33 10.68 -5.90
CA THR A 370 8.55 10.84 -7.15
C THR A 370 7.21 11.52 -6.94
N SER A 371 7.01 12.12 -5.76
CA SER A 371 5.80 12.85 -5.39
C SER A 371 5.53 14.01 -6.35
N LYS A 372 4.28 14.14 -6.79
CA LYS A 372 3.86 15.20 -7.70
C LYS A 372 2.50 15.76 -7.32
N SER A 373 2.30 17.04 -7.61
CA SER A 373 1.00 17.70 -7.68
C SER A 373 0.87 18.35 -9.05
N ASP A 374 -0.20 18.04 -9.81
CA ASP A 374 -0.43 18.54 -11.18
C ASP A 374 0.80 18.46 -12.08
N GLU A 375 1.42 17.27 -12.11
CA GLU A 375 2.65 16.94 -12.86
C GLU A 375 3.94 17.63 -12.39
N LEU A 376 3.86 18.62 -11.49
CA LEU A 376 5.01 19.29 -10.88
C LEU A 376 5.56 18.48 -9.70
N MET A 377 6.90 18.42 -9.62
CA MET A 377 7.61 17.70 -8.56
C MET A 377 7.45 18.41 -7.21
N GLU A 378 7.03 17.67 -6.18
CA GLU A 378 7.00 18.16 -4.81
C GLU A 378 8.24 17.72 -4.04
N TYR A 379 9.08 18.67 -3.68
CA TYR A 379 10.33 18.38 -2.98
C TYR A 379 10.07 17.89 -1.55
N MET A 380 10.70 16.78 -1.18
CA MET A 380 10.87 16.35 0.21
C MET A 380 12.06 17.07 0.81
N ASN A 381 11.86 17.74 1.94
CA ASN A 381 12.89 18.49 2.66
C ASN A 381 12.60 18.53 4.17
N ARG A 382 13.54 19.03 4.99
CA ARG A 382 13.36 19.24 6.44
C ARG A 382 12.69 18.03 7.14
N GLY A 383 13.16 16.83 6.83
CA GLY A 383 12.51 15.61 7.29
C GLY A 383 13.46 14.47 7.54
N THR A 384 12.90 13.33 7.92
CA THR A 384 13.65 12.11 8.19
C THR A 384 13.01 10.91 7.51
N ILE A 385 13.80 9.86 7.30
CA ILE A 385 13.34 8.56 6.81
C ILE A 385 13.65 7.51 7.87
N GLY A 386 12.63 6.73 8.23
CA GLY A 386 12.71 5.54 9.04
C GLY A 386 12.34 4.27 8.27
N LEU A 387 12.55 3.13 8.92
CA LEU A 387 12.23 1.80 8.41
C LEU A 387 11.46 1.03 9.47
N ALA A 388 10.28 0.54 9.13
CA ALA A 388 9.64 -0.56 9.85
C ALA A 388 9.81 -1.85 9.05
N TYR A 389 9.93 -2.99 9.71
CA TYR A 389 9.97 -4.29 9.03
C TYR A 389 9.23 -5.36 9.81
N ARG A 390 8.65 -6.30 9.09
CA ARG A 390 7.82 -7.37 9.60
C ARG A 390 8.22 -8.70 8.99
N TYR A 391 8.20 -9.76 9.78
CA TYR A 391 8.45 -11.12 9.31
C TYR A 391 7.83 -12.14 10.27
N VAL A 392 7.71 -13.39 9.85
CA VAL A 392 7.36 -14.52 10.72
C VAL A 392 8.60 -15.40 10.90
N SER A 393 9.01 -15.59 12.16
CA SER A 393 10.15 -16.44 12.51
C SER A 393 9.95 -17.91 12.11
N PRO A 394 11.03 -18.67 11.85
CA PRO A 394 10.94 -20.10 11.59
C PRO A 394 10.21 -20.84 12.71
N GLY A 395 9.23 -21.68 12.35
CA GLY A 395 8.42 -22.44 13.33
C GLY A 395 7.29 -21.63 13.99
N GLU A 396 7.25 -20.32 13.79
CA GLU A 396 6.22 -19.45 14.37
C GLU A 396 5.05 -19.19 13.42
N THR A 397 3.92 -18.78 14.00
CA THR A 397 2.71 -18.39 13.27
C THR A 397 2.43 -16.89 13.32
N LYS A 398 2.86 -16.22 14.40
CA LYS A 398 2.69 -14.78 14.58
C LYS A 398 3.87 -14.02 13.96
N ALA A 399 3.56 -12.89 13.34
CA ALA A 399 4.59 -12.00 12.83
C ALA A 399 5.20 -11.13 13.94
N GLU A 400 6.49 -10.84 13.80
CA GLU A 400 7.24 -9.88 14.59
C GLU A 400 7.36 -8.58 13.78
N ARG A 401 7.37 -7.44 14.47
CA ARG A 401 7.61 -6.12 13.88
C ARG A 401 8.78 -5.44 14.57
N TRP A 402 9.50 -4.65 13.81
CA TRP A 402 10.70 -3.95 14.24
C TRP A 402 10.77 -2.59 13.57
N VAL A 403 11.34 -1.60 14.24
CA VAL A 403 11.39 -0.22 13.73
C VAL A 403 12.74 0.44 13.97
N GLN A 404 13.15 1.28 13.04
CA GLN A 404 14.30 2.16 13.11
C GLN A 404 13.84 3.56 12.69
N ARG A 405 13.79 4.49 13.64
CA ARG A 405 13.34 5.86 13.40
C ARG A 405 14.52 6.75 13.01
N ASP A 406 14.23 7.77 12.21
CA ASP A 406 15.14 8.87 11.89
C ASP A 406 16.53 8.44 11.42
N VAL A 407 16.58 7.40 10.58
CA VAL A 407 17.82 6.78 10.10
C VAL A 407 18.55 7.69 9.10
N TYR A 408 17.79 8.43 8.29
CA TYR A 408 18.33 9.33 7.28
C TYR A 408 17.66 10.70 7.32
N THR A 409 18.45 11.76 7.38
CA THR A 409 17.95 13.15 7.32
C THR A 409 17.84 13.61 5.87
N VAL A 410 16.67 14.12 5.48
CA VAL A 410 16.42 14.72 4.17
C VAL A 410 16.52 16.24 4.29
N ASP A 411 17.62 16.79 3.80
CA ASP A 411 17.89 18.23 3.76
C ASP A 411 18.56 18.64 2.43
N ALA A 412 18.91 19.93 2.29
CA ALA A 412 19.58 20.44 1.10
C ALA A 412 20.95 19.78 0.81
N ARG A 413 21.60 19.15 1.80
CA ARG A 413 22.88 18.44 1.64
C ARG A 413 22.68 16.96 1.31
N HIS A 414 21.53 16.40 1.67
CA HIS A 414 21.18 14.99 1.51
C HIS A 414 19.84 14.82 0.75
N PRO A 415 19.70 15.38 -0.46
CA PRO A 415 18.42 15.41 -1.17
C PRO A 415 18.07 14.04 -1.76
N ILE A 416 16.79 13.72 -1.87
CA ILE A 416 16.28 12.53 -2.58
C ILE A 416 15.42 12.89 -3.80
N ASN A 417 15.41 14.16 -4.21
CA ASN A 417 14.46 14.71 -5.19
C ASN A 417 14.93 14.63 -6.65
N SER A 418 16.20 14.34 -6.91
CA SER A 418 16.80 14.34 -8.26
C SER A 418 17.17 12.92 -8.72
N ASP A 419 18.21 12.35 -8.14
CA ASP A 419 18.73 11.03 -8.46
C ASP A 419 18.43 10.03 -7.33
N HIS A 420 18.57 8.75 -7.64
CA HIS A 420 18.48 7.70 -6.62
C HIS A 420 19.63 7.84 -5.62
N VAL A 421 19.28 7.86 -4.34
CA VAL A 421 20.24 7.88 -3.23
C VAL A 421 20.19 6.55 -2.50
N THR A 422 21.37 6.04 -2.12
CA THR A 422 21.48 4.81 -1.35
C THR A 422 21.24 5.08 0.14
N LEU A 423 20.25 4.39 0.71
CA LEU A 423 19.93 4.39 2.14
C LEU A 423 20.34 3.04 2.75
N GLY A 424 21.15 3.07 3.80
CA GLY A 424 21.60 1.89 4.54
C GLY A 424 20.94 1.79 5.91
N PHE A 425 20.40 0.63 6.23
CA PHE A 425 19.79 0.28 7.50
C PHE A 425 20.58 -0.86 8.12
N ASN A 426 21.35 -0.56 9.16
CA ASN A 426 22.10 -1.55 9.93
C ASN A 426 21.23 -2.07 11.08
N ASN A 427 21.55 -3.22 11.68
CA ASN A 427 20.78 -3.83 12.78
C ASN A 427 19.36 -4.23 12.37
N VAL A 428 19.18 -4.64 11.11
CA VAL A 428 17.95 -5.30 10.65
C VAL A 428 18.11 -6.78 10.97
N LEU A 429 17.51 -7.28 12.05
CA LEU A 429 17.73 -8.65 12.54
C LEU A 429 16.57 -9.55 12.09
N ILE A 430 16.79 -10.33 11.04
CA ILE A 430 15.80 -11.31 10.55
C ILE A 430 16.48 -12.69 10.47
N PRO A 431 15.98 -13.69 11.21
CA PRO A 431 16.60 -15.01 11.26
C PRO A 431 16.54 -15.73 9.91
N LEU A 432 17.52 -16.59 9.65
CA LEU A 432 17.48 -17.50 8.51
C LEU A 432 16.18 -18.32 8.53
N GLY A 433 15.50 -18.41 7.38
CA GLY A 433 14.23 -19.13 7.24
C GLY A 433 13.00 -18.34 7.66
N ALA A 434 13.14 -17.07 8.07
CA ALA A 434 11.98 -16.19 8.26
C ALA A 434 11.20 -16.03 6.94
N ARG A 435 9.89 -15.90 7.07
CA ARG A 435 8.95 -15.81 5.95
C ARG A 435 8.08 -14.56 6.04
N ASP A 436 7.31 -14.29 5.00
CA ASP A 436 6.37 -13.16 4.93
C ASP A 436 7.05 -11.82 5.25
N ILE A 437 8.29 -11.65 4.75
CA ILE A 437 9.16 -10.50 5.06
C ILE A 437 8.71 -9.27 4.27
N SER A 438 8.42 -8.18 4.98
CA SER A 438 8.17 -6.87 4.38
C SER A 438 8.90 -5.75 5.13
N PHE A 439 9.24 -4.71 4.39
CA PHE A 439 9.82 -3.46 4.85
C PHE A 439 8.85 -2.33 4.54
N THR A 440 8.73 -1.35 5.41
CA THR A 440 7.96 -0.13 5.20
C THR A 440 8.90 1.05 5.41
N LEU A 441 9.27 1.70 4.30
CA LEU A 441 10.04 2.93 4.32
C LEU A 441 9.09 4.09 4.64
N VAL A 442 9.42 4.91 5.65
CA VAL A 442 8.55 6.00 6.09
C VAL A 442 9.31 7.31 6.13
N TYR A 443 8.91 8.28 5.34
CA TYR A 443 9.36 9.66 5.45
C TYR A 443 8.38 10.49 6.29
N ARG A 444 8.93 11.42 7.09
CA ARG A 444 8.19 12.48 7.76
C ARG A 444 8.92 13.80 7.62
N GLY A 445 8.26 14.85 7.12
CA GLY A 445 8.86 16.17 6.95
C GLY A 445 8.06 17.07 6.02
N GLN A 446 8.73 18.01 5.36
CA GLN A 446 8.10 18.91 4.39
C GLN A 446 7.98 18.27 3.00
N LEU A 447 6.75 18.15 2.48
CA LEU A 447 6.48 17.78 1.08
C LEU A 447 5.88 18.97 0.33
N GLY A 448 6.66 19.57 -0.57
CA GLY A 448 6.25 20.80 -1.25
C GLY A 448 6.04 21.94 -0.24
N GLU A 449 4.83 22.48 -0.15
CA GLU A 449 4.45 23.49 0.85
C GLU A 449 3.82 22.89 2.12
N ASP A 450 3.58 21.58 2.18
CA ASP A 450 2.94 20.92 3.33
C ASP A 450 3.99 20.42 4.33
N GLU A 451 4.02 21.05 5.51
CA GLU A 451 4.85 20.61 6.65
C GLU A 451 4.24 19.35 7.30
N ASP A 452 5.08 18.55 7.99
CA ASP A 452 4.68 17.32 8.70
C ASP A 452 3.96 16.28 7.81
N ALA A 453 4.24 16.28 6.50
CA ALA A 453 3.77 15.26 5.58
C ALA A 453 4.41 13.90 5.91
N VAL A 454 3.62 12.83 5.77
CA VAL A 454 4.05 11.45 6.04
C VAL A 454 3.86 10.61 4.79
N VAL A 455 4.92 9.90 4.39
CA VAL A 455 4.94 9.11 3.16
C VAL A 455 5.45 7.71 3.47
N GLY A 456 4.65 6.70 3.16
CA GLY A 456 4.99 5.30 3.39
C GLY A 456 5.13 4.51 2.09
N ARG A 457 6.13 3.64 2.00
CA ARG A 457 6.27 2.67 0.90
C ARG A 457 6.56 1.28 1.45
N VAL A 458 5.66 0.34 1.18
CA VAL A 458 5.84 -1.07 1.52
C VAL A 458 6.65 -1.76 0.41
N ILE A 459 7.63 -2.54 0.82
CA ILE A 459 8.54 -3.34 -0.01
C ILE A 459 8.47 -4.76 0.52
N THR A 460 7.93 -5.69 -0.25
CA THR A 460 7.83 -7.10 0.14
C THR A 460 8.99 -7.87 -0.50
N LEU A 461 9.70 -8.68 0.29
CA LEU A 461 10.67 -9.61 -0.29
C LEU A 461 9.91 -10.80 -0.90
N SER A 462 9.99 -10.95 -2.22
CA SER A 462 9.52 -12.15 -2.91
C SER A 462 10.66 -13.15 -3.05
N SER A 463 10.34 -14.40 -3.36
CA SER A 463 11.29 -15.37 -3.88
C SER A 463 11.06 -15.51 -5.39
N ARG A 464 12.06 -15.98 -6.14
CA ARG A 464 11.95 -16.32 -7.55
C ARG A 464 12.35 -17.77 -7.79
N ILE A 465 12.04 -18.31 -8.96
CA ILE A 465 12.50 -19.63 -9.38
C ILE A 465 13.40 -19.45 -10.59
N ALA A 466 14.67 -19.84 -10.47
CA ALA A 466 15.59 -19.88 -11.60
C ALA A 466 15.45 -21.20 -12.33
N TYR A 467 15.50 -21.19 -13.67
CA TYR A 467 15.44 -22.42 -14.46
C TYR A 467 16.16 -22.25 -15.79
N SER A 468 16.53 -23.36 -16.41
CA SER A 468 17.16 -23.35 -17.74
C SER A 468 16.08 -23.35 -18.82
N GLY A 469 16.15 -22.51 -19.84
CA GLY A 469 15.12 -22.42 -20.88
C GLY A 469 15.70 -22.09 -22.25
N GLN A 470 14.87 -22.24 -23.29
CA GLN A 470 15.23 -21.86 -24.66
C GLN A 470 14.49 -20.57 -25.07
N PRO A 471 15.14 -19.63 -25.79
CA PRO A 471 14.53 -18.36 -26.19
C PRO A 471 13.32 -18.49 -27.13
N THR A 472 13.31 -19.51 -27.98
CA THR A 472 12.24 -19.78 -28.94
C THR A 472 11.72 -21.18 -28.70
N ALA A 473 10.46 -21.30 -28.26
CA ALA A 473 9.73 -22.52 -27.88
C ALA A 473 10.31 -23.84 -28.43
N CYS A 474 11.39 -24.30 -27.81
CA CYS A 474 12.06 -25.56 -28.04
C CYS A 474 12.75 -25.75 -29.41
N SER A 475 13.13 -24.66 -30.08
CA SER A 475 13.78 -24.69 -31.41
C SER A 475 15.20 -24.11 -31.42
N SER A 476 15.68 -23.56 -30.31
CA SER A 476 17.01 -22.95 -30.24
C SER A 476 18.08 -23.99 -29.88
N ASP A 477 19.29 -23.84 -30.42
CA ASP A 477 20.46 -24.61 -29.99
C ASP A 477 21.16 -23.97 -28.76
N GLN A 478 20.57 -22.91 -28.20
CA GLN A 478 21.01 -22.25 -26.97
C GLN A 478 20.08 -22.57 -25.80
N ILE A 479 20.69 -22.72 -24.62
CA ILE A 479 19.97 -22.82 -23.34
C ILE A 479 20.51 -21.72 -22.44
N LEU A 480 19.60 -20.91 -21.91
CA LEU A 480 19.87 -19.76 -21.06
C LEU A 480 19.24 -19.96 -19.68
N ILE A 481 19.60 -19.14 -18.70
CA ILE A 481 18.96 -19.15 -17.38
C ILE A 481 17.92 -18.02 -17.31
N TYR A 482 16.70 -18.40 -16.96
CA TYR A 482 15.56 -17.53 -16.72
C TYR A 482 15.22 -17.48 -15.24
N SER A 483 14.43 -16.49 -14.84
CA SER A 483 13.76 -16.46 -13.56
C SER A 483 12.31 -16.06 -13.69
N ILE A 484 11.45 -16.68 -12.89
CA ILE A 484 10.02 -16.45 -12.90
C ILE A 484 9.52 -16.27 -11.46
N ASN A 485 8.47 -15.49 -11.29
CA ASN A 485 7.78 -15.42 -10.01
C ASN A 485 7.09 -16.77 -9.70
N PRO A 486 6.89 -17.12 -8.42
CA PRO A 486 6.18 -18.35 -8.03
C PRO A 486 4.75 -18.46 -8.54
N ASP A 487 4.13 -17.34 -8.91
CA ASP A 487 2.79 -17.27 -9.52
C ASP A 487 2.80 -17.38 -11.06
N GLY A 488 3.98 -17.58 -11.67
CA GLY A 488 4.16 -17.70 -13.11
C GLY A 488 4.30 -16.35 -13.84
N THR A 489 4.30 -15.22 -13.13
CA THR A 489 4.47 -13.89 -13.73
C THR A 489 5.93 -13.46 -13.85
N ASP A 490 6.17 -12.36 -14.57
CA ASP A 490 7.46 -11.68 -14.65
C ASP A 490 8.63 -12.61 -15.06
N ASN A 491 8.47 -13.35 -16.15
CA ASN A 491 9.52 -14.22 -16.64
C ASN A 491 10.65 -13.39 -17.28
N ALA A 492 11.83 -13.40 -16.66
CA ALA A 492 12.98 -12.57 -17.02
C ALA A 492 14.22 -13.40 -17.32
N LEU A 493 15.05 -12.92 -18.25
CA LEU A 493 16.30 -13.58 -18.66
C LEU A 493 17.48 -13.08 -17.80
N PHE A 494 18.21 -13.99 -17.13
CA PHE A 494 19.41 -13.64 -16.33
C PHE A 494 20.71 -13.65 -17.12
N THR A 495 20.86 -14.60 -18.03
CA THR A 495 22.10 -14.76 -18.82
C THR A 495 21.87 -14.25 -20.23
N ASP A 496 21.57 -12.96 -20.38
CA ASP A 496 21.38 -12.35 -21.69
C ASP A 496 22.71 -12.21 -22.43
N VAL A 497 22.81 -12.87 -23.59
CA VAL A 497 23.97 -12.85 -24.49
C VAL A 497 23.67 -12.12 -25.80
N SER A 498 22.59 -11.34 -25.86
CA SER A 498 22.18 -10.57 -27.03
C SER A 498 23.26 -9.58 -27.51
N GLN A 499 24.08 -9.08 -26.58
CA GLN A 499 25.10 -8.06 -26.87
C GLN A 499 26.54 -8.60 -26.96
N THR A 500 26.85 -9.77 -26.38
CA THR A 500 28.21 -10.35 -26.34
C THR A 500 28.16 -11.87 -26.18
N THR A 501 29.26 -12.59 -26.50
CA THR A 501 29.37 -14.05 -26.28
C THR A 501 30.30 -14.34 -25.10
N ASP A 502 29.91 -15.31 -24.27
CA ASP A 502 30.62 -15.79 -23.08
C ASP A 502 31.36 -17.13 -23.31
N GLY A 503 31.24 -17.70 -24.51
CA GLY A 503 31.81 -19.00 -24.88
C GLY A 503 30.96 -20.22 -24.51
N TYR A 504 29.79 -20.05 -23.86
CA TYR A 504 28.92 -21.15 -23.47
C TYR A 504 27.76 -21.33 -24.45
N LYS A 505 27.64 -22.56 -24.96
CA LYS A 505 26.52 -23.00 -25.78
C LYS A 505 25.26 -23.19 -24.92
N TRP A 506 25.38 -23.88 -23.79
CA TRP A 506 24.24 -24.18 -22.90
C TRP A 506 24.54 -23.80 -21.45
N ARG A 507 23.50 -23.33 -20.75
CA ARG A 507 23.52 -23.01 -19.31
C ARG A 507 22.47 -23.86 -18.62
N ARG A 508 22.88 -24.68 -17.65
CA ARG A 508 22.00 -25.67 -17.00
C ARG A 508 22.15 -25.71 -15.49
N ASN A 509 21.21 -26.32 -14.78
CA ASN A 509 21.29 -26.58 -13.33
C ASN A 509 21.63 -25.32 -12.51
N PRO A 510 20.81 -24.26 -12.57
CA PRO A 510 21.03 -23.09 -11.74
C PRO A 510 20.90 -23.44 -10.25
N THR A 511 21.71 -22.82 -9.41
CA THR A 511 21.58 -22.86 -7.96
C THR A 511 21.85 -21.48 -7.37
N TRP A 512 21.08 -21.11 -6.37
CA TRP A 512 21.22 -19.84 -5.68
C TRP A 512 22.20 -19.96 -4.53
N SER A 513 23.01 -18.92 -4.36
CA SER A 513 23.68 -18.68 -3.08
C SER A 513 22.62 -18.43 -1.99
N PRO A 514 22.89 -18.78 -0.71
CA PRO A 514 21.91 -18.63 0.37
C PRO A 514 21.47 -17.20 0.64
N ASP A 515 22.30 -16.21 0.29
CA ASP A 515 21.95 -14.79 0.38
C ASP A 515 21.19 -14.28 -0.85
N GLY A 516 21.14 -15.09 -1.92
CA GLY A 516 20.48 -14.79 -3.17
C GLY A 516 21.21 -13.80 -4.07
N ARG A 517 22.44 -13.42 -3.70
CA ARG A 517 23.26 -12.46 -4.46
C ARG A 517 23.89 -13.09 -5.69
N MET A 518 24.35 -14.33 -5.54
CA MET A 518 25.07 -15.06 -6.58
C MET A 518 24.22 -16.21 -7.12
N LEU A 519 24.43 -16.49 -8.40
CA LEU A 519 23.86 -17.65 -9.07
C LEU A 519 25.01 -18.48 -9.65
N ALA A 520 25.01 -19.78 -9.37
CA ALA A 520 25.91 -20.72 -10.02
C ALA A 520 25.15 -21.63 -10.97
N TYR A 521 25.77 -22.01 -12.08
CA TYR A 521 25.17 -22.92 -13.06
C TYR A 521 26.24 -23.67 -13.84
N ASN A 522 25.81 -24.68 -14.59
CA ASN A 522 26.65 -25.36 -15.55
C ASN A 522 26.78 -24.58 -16.86
N GLY A 523 27.97 -24.06 -17.13
CA GLY A 523 28.34 -23.55 -18.46
C GLY A 523 28.86 -24.69 -19.32
N ILE A 524 28.23 -24.96 -20.45
CA ILE A 524 28.62 -26.00 -21.40
C ILE A 524 29.17 -25.32 -22.65
N THR A 525 30.45 -25.53 -22.94
CA THR A 525 31.11 -24.90 -24.09
C THR A 525 30.67 -25.53 -25.42
N ALA A 526 31.03 -24.90 -26.54
CA ALA A 526 30.81 -25.47 -27.87
C ALA A 526 31.51 -26.83 -28.08
N SER A 527 32.61 -27.09 -27.36
CA SER A 527 33.31 -28.38 -27.35
C SER A 527 32.73 -29.38 -26.36
N ASN A 528 31.53 -29.12 -25.84
CA ASN A 528 30.83 -29.95 -24.87
C ASN A 528 31.58 -30.11 -23.52
N GLN A 529 32.38 -29.11 -23.13
CA GLN A 529 33.04 -29.08 -21.82
C GLN A 529 32.10 -28.48 -20.76
N TYR A 530 31.88 -29.19 -19.66
CA TYR A 530 31.05 -28.74 -18.55
C TYR A 530 31.90 -28.06 -17.48
N GLU A 531 31.57 -26.81 -17.19
CA GLU A 531 32.22 -25.95 -16.20
C GLU A 531 31.17 -25.47 -15.18
N ILE A 532 31.58 -25.12 -13.96
CA ILE A 532 30.72 -24.37 -13.04
C ILE A 532 31.02 -22.89 -13.22
N VAL A 533 30.02 -22.10 -13.54
CA VAL A 533 30.13 -20.64 -13.68
C VAL A 533 29.36 -20.00 -12.55
N VAL A 534 29.93 -18.97 -11.93
CA VAL A 534 29.32 -18.22 -10.84
C VAL A 534 29.24 -16.75 -11.22
N VAL A 535 28.03 -16.19 -11.16
CA VAL A 535 27.75 -14.78 -11.44
C VAL A 535 27.33 -14.04 -10.18
N ASP A 536 27.73 -12.77 -10.05
CA ASP A 536 27.25 -11.85 -9.02
C ASP A 536 26.14 -10.98 -9.61
N LEU A 537 24.89 -11.23 -9.17
CA LEU A 537 23.72 -10.51 -9.66
C LEU A 537 23.63 -9.08 -9.12
N ALA A 538 24.40 -8.74 -8.08
CA ALA A 538 24.46 -7.37 -7.55
C ALA A 538 25.49 -6.49 -8.27
N SER A 539 26.29 -7.07 -9.17
CA SER A 539 27.29 -6.36 -9.97
C SER A 539 26.63 -5.30 -10.86
N ASP A 540 27.27 -4.13 -10.98
CA ASP A 540 26.83 -3.10 -11.94
C ASP A 540 27.26 -3.43 -13.39
N GLN A 541 28.07 -4.49 -13.59
CA GLN A 541 28.42 -4.98 -14.92
C GLN A 541 27.30 -5.89 -15.46
N PRO A 542 26.86 -5.71 -16.72
CA PRO A 542 25.94 -6.64 -17.34
C PRO A 542 26.61 -8.01 -17.56
N TYR A 543 25.80 -9.06 -17.72
CA TYR A 543 26.30 -10.35 -18.16
C TYR A 543 27.01 -10.23 -19.53
N PRO A 544 28.15 -10.92 -19.75
CA PRO A 544 28.88 -11.83 -18.85
C PRO A 544 29.95 -11.14 -17.97
N GLY A 545 30.03 -9.81 -17.94
CA GLY A 545 30.99 -9.05 -17.14
C GLY A 545 30.82 -9.20 -15.62
N ASN A 546 29.72 -9.80 -15.17
CA ASN A 546 29.44 -10.14 -13.78
C ASN A 546 29.81 -11.59 -13.39
N ILE A 547 30.47 -12.36 -14.27
CA ILE A 547 31.06 -13.65 -13.89
C ILE A 547 32.23 -13.41 -12.93
N VAL A 548 32.17 -14.01 -11.75
CA VAL A 548 33.15 -13.81 -10.67
C VAL A 548 34.04 -15.02 -10.40
N GLN A 549 33.61 -16.22 -10.78
CA GLN A 549 34.39 -17.45 -10.64
C GLN A 549 33.97 -18.50 -11.66
N THR A 550 34.92 -19.30 -12.13
CA THR A 550 34.66 -20.47 -12.98
C THR A 550 35.51 -21.66 -12.56
N LEU A 551 34.89 -22.78 -12.22
CA LEU A 551 35.60 -24.06 -12.05
C LEU A 551 35.66 -24.79 -13.38
N ARG A 552 36.87 -24.92 -13.90
CA ARG A 552 37.14 -25.54 -15.20
C ARG A 552 38.36 -26.46 -15.15
N ASP A 553 38.28 -27.57 -15.87
CA ASP A 553 39.34 -28.55 -16.02
C ASP A 553 39.20 -29.22 -17.40
N PRO A 554 40.18 -29.11 -18.31
CA PRO A 554 40.12 -29.80 -19.60
C PRO A 554 40.05 -31.33 -19.49
N ALA A 555 40.43 -31.92 -18.35
CA ALA A 555 40.43 -33.37 -18.13
C ALA A 555 39.16 -33.88 -17.41
N ALA A 556 38.26 -33.00 -17.00
CA ALA A 556 37.06 -33.38 -16.25
C ALA A 556 35.88 -32.43 -16.46
N HIS A 557 34.68 -32.98 -16.44
CA HIS A 557 33.44 -32.22 -16.39
C HIS A 557 33.01 -31.91 -14.96
N TYR A 558 32.45 -30.72 -14.73
CA TYR A 558 31.83 -30.36 -13.46
C TYR A 558 30.33 -30.12 -13.63
N MET A 559 29.51 -30.70 -12.76
CA MET A 559 28.04 -30.71 -12.88
C MET A 559 27.35 -30.47 -11.54
N TYR A 560 26.12 -29.96 -11.60
CA TYR A 560 25.21 -29.85 -10.45
C TYR A 560 25.82 -29.09 -9.27
N PRO A 561 26.12 -27.78 -9.45
CA PRO A 561 26.63 -26.97 -8.37
C PRO A 561 25.57 -26.85 -7.25
N SER A 562 26.03 -26.75 -6.01
CA SER A 562 25.22 -26.39 -4.84
C SER A 562 26.07 -25.61 -3.85
N PHE A 563 25.61 -24.43 -3.45
CA PHE A 563 26.32 -23.58 -2.48
C PHE A 563 26.28 -24.16 -1.07
N ASN A 564 27.35 -23.93 -0.32
CA ASN A 564 27.31 -24.08 1.13
C ASN A 564 26.49 -22.96 1.78
N GLN A 565 26.17 -23.13 3.07
CA GLN A 565 25.31 -22.26 3.87
C GLN A 565 25.76 -20.80 3.98
N ASN A 566 27.04 -20.51 3.72
CA ASN A 566 27.60 -19.15 3.75
C ASN A 566 27.88 -18.58 2.36
N GLY A 567 27.53 -19.30 1.28
CA GLY A 567 27.77 -18.86 -0.10
C GLY A 567 29.25 -18.73 -0.51
N THR A 568 30.17 -19.33 0.25
CA THR A 568 31.63 -19.22 0.05
C THR A 568 32.24 -20.42 -0.68
N LYS A 569 31.52 -21.54 -0.73
CA LYS A 569 31.95 -22.78 -1.36
C LYS A 569 30.83 -23.39 -2.17
N ILE A 570 31.20 -24.17 -3.18
CA ILE A 570 30.26 -24.92 -4.01
C ILE A 570 30.67 -26.39 -3.97
N VAL A 571 29.73 -27.27 -3.65
CA VAL A 571 29.88 -28.69 -3.97
C VAL A 571 29.42 -28.92 -5.41
N ALA A 572 30.16 -29.73 -6.16
CA ALA A 572 29.82 -30.12 -7.52
C ALA A 572 30.23 -31.56 -7.79
N GLU A 573 29.54 -32.22 -8.70
CA GLU A 573 29.96 -33.51 -9.26
C GLU A 573 31.13 -33.28 -10.21
N ARG A 574 32.18 -34.10 -10.12
CA ARG A 574 33.29 -34.16 -11.06
C ARG A 574 33.29 -35.49 -11.80
N LEU A 575 33.30 -35.43 -13.12
CA LEU A 575 33.41 -36.58 -14.03
C LEU A 575 34.74 -36.53 -14.78
N MET A 576 35.66 -37.45 -14.52
CA MET A 576 36.97 -37.52 -15.21
C MET A 576 36.90 -38.35 -16.48
N PHE A 577 37.62 -37.90 -17.51
CA PHE A 577 37.75 -38.63 -18.77
C PHE A 577 38.89 -39.65 -18.82
N ARG A 578 39.92 -39.53 -17.97
CA ARG A 578 41.13 -40.38 -18.03
C ARG A 578 41.83 -40.55 -16.67
N HIS A 579 42.28 -41.77 -16.36
CA HIS A 579 43.05 -42.09 -15.16
C HIS A 579 44.57 -41.85 -15.38
N PRO A 580 45.36 -41.42 -14.38
CA PRO A 580 46.81 -41.28 -14.52
C PRO A 580 47.57 -42.60 -14.68
N SER A 581 46.96 -43.77 -14.41
CA SER A 581 47.66 -45.06 -14.47
C SER A 581 46.87 -46.26 -15.02
N SER A 582 45.76 -46.06 -15.75
CA SER A 582 45.05 -47.12 -16.50
C SER A 582 44.12 -46.52 -17.56
N ASP A 583 43.94 -47.19 -18.70
CA ASP A 583 43.37 -46.56 -19.92
C ASP A 583 41.87 -46.82 -20.13
N THR A 584 41.06 -47.12 -19.10
CA THR A 584 39.65 -47.54 -19.34
C THR A 584 38.51 -47.08 -18.40
N ASP A 585 38.71 -46.40 -17.27
CA ASP A 585 37.58 -46.12 -16.34
C ASP A 585 37.24 -44.63 -16.16
N LEU A 586 35.95 -44.29 -16.30
CA LEU A 586 35.35 -42.99 -15.96
C LEU A 586 35.08 -42.93 -14.45
N TYR A 587 35.47 -41.82 -13.80
CA TYR A 587 35.30 -41.65 -12.35
C TYR A 587 34.34 -40.50 -12.02
N TYR A 588 33.42 -40.76 -11.09
CA TYR A 588 32.47 -39.79 -10.55
C TYR A 588 32.81 -39.52 -9.09
N ALA A 589 33.13 -38.26 -8.75
CA ALA A 589 33.44 -37.89 -7.38
C ALA A 589 32.94 -36.47 -7.08
N PRO A 590 32.28 -36.21 -5.94
CA PRO A 590 31.96 -34.86 -5.52
C PRO A 590 33.23 -34.13 -5.06
N VAL A 591 33.32 -32.86 -5.45
CA VAL A 591 34.38 -31.93 -5.08
C VAL A 591 33.79 -30.69 -4.43
N ILE A 592 34.57 -30.02 -3.60
CA ILE A 592 34.24 -28.72 -3.01
C ILE A 592 35.18 -27.67 -3.60
N LEU A 593 34.61 -26.72 -4.34
CA LEU A 593 35.25 -25.50 -4.81
C LEU A 593 35.18 -24.43 -3.72
N ASP A 594 36.31 -23.78 -3.45
CA ASP A 594 36.40 -22.58 -2.63
C ASP A 594 36.36 -21.35 -3.54
N LEU A 595 35.35 -20.48 -3.38
CA LEU A 595 35.12 -19.36 -4.31
C LEU A 595 36.15 -18.25 -4.17
N ASN A 596 36.75 -18.10 -2.98
CA ASN A 596 37.75 -17.07 -2.71
C ASN A 596 39.08 -17.41 -3.36
N THR A 597 39.46 -18.69 -3.34
CA THR A 597 40.76 -19.15 -3.86
C THR A 597 40.69 -19.73 -5.26
N GLY A 598 39.51 -20.18 -5.71
CA GLY A 598 39.33 -20.94 -6.95
C GLY A 598 39.81 -22.40 -6.87
N ASN A 599 40.32 -22.84 -5.73
CA ASN A 599 40.82 -24.20 -5.54
C ASN A 599 39.67 -25.17 -5.23
N PHE A 600 39.82 -26.43 -5.64
CA PHE A 600 38.89 -27.51 -5.28
C PHE A 600 39.58 -28.66 -4.57
N ASN A 601 38.82 -29.41 -3.77
CA ASN A 601 39.27 -30.65 -3.12
C ASN A 601 38.21 -31.76 -3.22
N PHE A 602 38.63 -33.03 -3.20
CA PHE A 602 37.74 -34.17 -3.11
C PHE A 602 37.22 -34.35 -1.67
N ILE A 603 35.91 -34.55 -1.53
CA ILE A 603 35.30 -34.83 -0.22
C ILE A 603 35.89 -36.15 0.32
N GLY A 604 36.56 -36.14 1.47
CA GLY A 604 37.19 -37.38 2.00
C GLY A 604 38.38 -37.93 1.18
N GLY A 605 38.86 -37.18 0.18
CA GLY A 605 40.00 -37.58 -0.67
C GLY A 605 39.63 -38.45 -1.87
N ILE A 606 40.52 -38.51 -2.87
CA ILE A 606 40.26 -39.21 -4.14
C ILE A 606 40.18 -40.74 -3.96
N ASP A 607 41.00 -41.31 -3.08
CA ASP A 607 41.05 -42.76 -2.90
C ASP A 607 39.76 -43.33 -2.28
N PHE A 608 39.05 -42.52 -1.48
CA PHE A 608 37.72 -42.85 -0.98
C PHE A 608 36.74 -43.08 -2.15
N TRP A 609 36.68 -42.15 -3.10
CA TRP A 609 35.77 -42.25 -4.25
C TRP A 609 36.17 -43.30 -5.27
N LYS A 610 37.45 -43.71 -5.33
CA LYS A 610 37.85 -44.87 -6.14
C LYS A 610 37.22 -46.18 -5.67
N SER A 611 36.83 -46.26 -4.39
CA SER A 611 36.21 -47.45 -3.80
C SER A 611 34.68 -47.40 -3.78
N MET A 612 34.09 -46.26 -4.13
CA MET A 612 32.64 -46.04 -4.13
C MET A 612 32.07 -46.21 -5.53
N PRO A 613 30.84 -46.73 -5.66
CA PRO A 613 30.13 -46.70 -6.93
C PRO A 613 29.80 -45.27 -7.38
N ILE A 614 29.31 -45.13 -8.62
CA ILE A 614 28.93 -43.85 -9.24
C ILE A 614 28.13 -42.98 -8.26
N SER A 615 28.65 -41.80 -7.93
CA SER A 615 28.00 -40.81 -7.06
C SER A 615 27.71 -39.51 -7.81
N GLN A 616 26.47 -39.00 -7.74
CA GLN A 616 26.02 -37.87 -8.57
C GLN A 616 25.15 -36.87 -7.81
N ARG A 617 25.02 -35.67 -8.39
CA ARG A 617 24.11 -34.58 -7.93
C ARG A 617 24.26 -34.21 -6.45
N PRO A 618 25.46 -33.85 -5.98
CA PRO A 618 25.65 -33.45 -4.60
C PRO A 618 24.92 -32.13 -4.28
N ARG A 619 24.26 -32.06 -3.13
CA ARG A 619 23.55 -30.87 -2.64
C ARG A 619 23.92 -30.59 -1.18
N TRP A 620 24.36 -29.37 -0.89
CA TRP A 620 24.72 -28.97 0.46
C TRP A 620 23.46 -28.75 1.32
N SER A 621 23.51 -29.20 2.57
CA SER A 621 22.51 -28.88 3.59
C SER A 621 22.51 -27.37 3.88
N PRO A 622 21.34 -26.72 4.04
CA PRO A 622 21.27 -25.34 4.51
C PRO A 622 21.94 -25.11 5.87
N LYS A 623 22.13 -26.16 6.68
CA LYS A 623 22.88 -26.09 7.95
C LYS A 623 24.40 -26.18 7.77
N GLY A 624 24.88 -26.55 6.58
CA GLY A 624 26.30 -26.68 6.28
C GLY A 624 26.96 -27.99 6.72
N ASP A 625 26.25 -28.84 7.45
CA ASP A 625 26.76 -30.01 8.18
C ASP A 625 26.81 -31.30 7.34
N ARG A 626 26.05 -31.35 6.25
CA ARG A 626 25.87 -32.52 5.40
C ARG A 626 25.80 -32.16 3.92
N ILE A 627 26.15 -33.11 3.09
CA ILE A 627 25.96 -33.11 1.64
C ILE A 627 25.17 -34.36 1.29
N VAL A 628 24.04 -34.20 0.61
CA VAL A 628 23.23 -35.31 0.09
C VAL A 628 23.62 -35.58 -1.36
N PHE A 629 23.64 -36.84 -1.78
CA PHE A 629 23.96 -37.24 -3.16
C PHE A 629 23.31 -38.58 -3.50
N GLU A 630 23.25 -38.89 -4.79
CA GLU A 630 22.79 -40.18 -5.32
C GLU A 630 24.00 -41.11 -5.44
N ALA A 631 23.89 -42.35 -4.96
CA ALA A 631 24.94 -43.36 -5.10
C ALA A 631 24.38 -44.63 -5.74
N TYR A 632 25.07 -45.12 -6.77
CA TYR A 632 24.74 -46.39 -7.41
C TYR A 632 24.88 -47.54 -6.41
N ARG A 633 23.90 -48.45 -6.40
CA ARG A 633 23.87 -49.60 -5.50
C ARG A 633 24.32 -50.88 -6.19
N GLU A 634 23.50 -51.37 -7.11
CA GLU A 634 23.65 -52.63 -7.83
C GLU A 634 22.67 -52.67 -9.02
N THR A 635 22.87 -53.62 -9.93
CA THR A 635 21.96 -53.87 -11.06
C THR A 635 20.93 -54.92 -10.64
N GLN A 636 19.64 -54.59 -10.75
CA GLN A 636 18.56 -55.59 -10.67
C GLN A 636 18.08 -55.89 -12.10
N GLY A 637 18.62 -56.96 -12.69
CA GLY A 637 18.52 -57.18 -14.14
C GLY A 637 19.25 -56.07 -14.91
N ASP A 638 18.61 -55.47 -15.91
CA ASP A 638 19.16 -54.36 -16.71
C ASP A 638 18.98 -52.96 -16.08
N ARG A 639 18.38 -52.86 -14.88
CA ARG A 639 18.07 -51.57 -14.23
C ARG A 639 19.14 -51.16 -13.22
N MET A 640 19.69 -49.96 -13.41
CA MET A 640 20.60 -49.32 -12.44
C MET A 640 19.80 -48.69 -11.29
N ILE A 641 20.04 -49.14 -10.05
CA ILE A 641 19.34 -48.63 -8.85
C ILE A 641 20.24 -47.64 -8.11
N PHE A 642 19.72 -46.44 -7.82
CA PHE A 642 20.38 -45.44 -6.99
C PHE A 642 19.73 -45.33 -5.62
N ASN A 643 20.57 -45.03 -4.64
CA ASN A 643 20.18 -44.69 -3.28
C ASN A 643 20.52 -43.25 -2.95
N VAL A 644 19.72 -42.64 -2.08
CA VAL A 644 20.05 -41.35 -1.46
C VAL A 644 21.03 -41.60 -0.32
N CYS A 645 22.17 -40.91 -0.36
CA CYS A 645 23.22 -40.97 0.66
C CYS A 645 23.56 -39.57 1.16
N THR A 646 24.14 -39.49 2.36
CA THR A 646 24.69 -38.25 2.93
C THR A 646 26.11 -38.46 3.41
N ILE A 647 26.90 -37.39 3.43
CA ILE A 647 28.26 -37.35 3.96
C ILE A 647 28.54 -35.96 4.56
N SER A 648 29.46 -35.88 5.51
CA SER A 648 29.94 -34.58 6.00
C SER A 648 30.87 -33.93 4.96
N PRO A 649 30.99 -32.59 4.93
CA PRO A 649 31.90 -31.90 3.99
C PRO A 649 33.39 -32.30 4.12
N ASP A 650 33.80 -32.81 5.29
CA ASP A 650 35.15 -33.35 5.53
C ASP A 650 35.35 -34.80 5.04
N GLY A 651 34.28 -35.45 4.56
CA GLY A 651 34.26 -36.84 4.11
C GLY A 651 33.93 -37.87 5.19
N SER A 652 33.70 -37.46 6.43
CA SER A 652 33.28 -38.36 7.50
C SER A 652 31.77 -38.62 7.50
N GLY A 653 31.34 -39.68 8.20
CA GLY A 653 29.91 -39.91 8.48
C GLY A 653 29.07 -40.24 7.24
N LEU A 654 29.64 -40.97 6.27
CA LEU A 654 28.87 -41.51 5.15
C LEU A 654 27.69 -42.34 5.67
N ALA A 655 26.47 -41.98 5.28
CA ALA A 655 25.26 -42.68 5.63
C ALA A 655 24.38 -42.90 4.39
N ARG A 656 23.89 -44.13 4.22
CA ARG A 656 22.89 -44.46 3.20
C ARG A 656 21.50 -44.24 3.81
N LEU A 657 20.69 -43.37 3.21
CA LEU A 657 19.36 -43.00 3.71
C LEU A 657 18.24 -43.86 3.10
N THR A 658 18.47 -44.42 1.92
CA THR A 658 17.55 -45.39 1.30
C THR A 658 18.30 -46.68 0.98
N ASP A 659 17.70 -47.83 1.26
CA ASP A 659 18.30 -49.15 1.02
C ASP A 659 17.26 -50.19 0.54
N GLU A 660 16.09 -49.72 0.13
CA GLU A 660 15.01 -50.52 -0.45
C GLU A 660 15.34 -50.95 -1.90
N PRO A 661 14.66 -51.95 -2.47
CA PRO A 661 14.87 -52.40 -3.86
C PRO A 661 14.34 -51.40 -4.91
N TYR A 662 14.01 -50.18 -4.52
CA TYR A 662 13.44 -49.14 -5.39
C TYR A 662 14.46 -48.06 -5.69
N ASP A 663 14.46 -47.61 -6.94
CA ASP A 663 15.32 -46.50 -7.37
C ASP A 663 14.87 -45.19 -6.71
N SER A 664 15.80 -44.49 -6.06
CA SER A 664 15.57 -43.24 -5.32
C SER A 664 16.56 -42.16 -5.72
N ARG A 665 16.07 -41.02 -6.23
CA ARG A 665 16.87 -39.99 -6.93
C ARG A 665 16.42 -38.56 -6.65
N TRP A 666 17.19 -37.60 -7.15
CA TRP A 666 17.04 -36.15 -7.11
C TRP A 666 16.76 -35.57 -5.72
N PRO A 667 17.56 -35.90 -4.68
CA PRO A 667 17.30 -35.39 -3.34
C PRO A 667 17.51 -33.87 -3.23
N ALA A 668 16.68 -33.23 -2.42
CA ALA A 668 16.77 -31.81 -2.09
C ALA A 668 16.43 -31.57 -0.62
N TRP A 669 17.18 -30.71 0.05
CA TRP A 669 16.95 -30.34 1.45
C TRP A 669 15.74 -29.42 1.60
N SER A 670 14.97 -29.61 2.67
CA SER A 670 14.08 -28.57 3.18
C SER A 670 14.89 -27.37 3.65
N PRO A 671 14.34 -26.14 3.65
CA PRO A 671 15.08 -24.93 3.99
C PRO A 671 15.64 -24.92 5.42
N ASP A 672 14.96 -25.61 6.33
CA ASP A 672 15.39 -25.80 7.72
C ASP A 672 16.45 -26.90 7.89
N GLY A 673 16.81 -27.63 6.82
CA GLY A 673 17.74 -28.76 6.82
C GLY A 673 17.27 -29.97 7.65
N GLY A 674 15.99 -30.04 8.04
CA GLY A 674 15.43 -31.13 8.85
C GLY A 674 14.96 -32.33 8.04
N ALA A 675 14.64 -32.13 6.76
CA ALA A 675 14.05 -33.14 5.89
C ALA A 675 14.64 -33.07 4.46
N LEU A 676 14.34 -34.10 3.69
CA LEU A 676 14.68 -34.24 2.28
C LEU A 676 13.40 -34.53 1.49
N VAL A 677 13.24 -33.87 0.34
CA VAL A 677 12.36 -34.34 -0.75
C VAL A 677 13.19 -35.14 -1.74
N PHE A 678 12.64 -36.21 -2.29
CA PHE A 678 13.29 -37.06 -3.28
C PHE A 678 12.25 -37.78 -4.15
N ALA A 679 12.71 -38.27 -5.30
CA ALA A 679 11.93 -39.10 -6.20
C ALA A 679 12.11 -40.57 -5.85
N SER A 680 11.06 -41.38 -5.86
CA SER A 680 11.17 -42.82 -5.67
C SER A 680 10.12 -43.61 -6.44
N LYS A 681 10.50 -44.80 -6.94
CA LYS A 681 9.58 -45.77 -7.58
C LYS A 681 8.85 -46.69 -6.59
N ARG A 682 8.98 -46.43 -5.28
CA ARG A 682 8.40 -47.29 -4.23
C ARG A 682 6.86 -47.31 -4.19
N ALA A 683 6.20 -46.36 -4.84
CA ALA A 683 4.74 -46.34 -4.96
C ALA A 683 4.18 -47.47 -5.85
N GLY A 684 5.04 -48.24 -6.51
CA GLY A 684 4.63 -49.36 -7.36
C GLY A 684 4.24 -48.96 -8.79
N ALA A 685 4.27 -47.67 -9.12
CA ALA A 685 4.15 -47.16 -10.48
C ALA A 685 5.47 -47.30 -11.26
N ASP A 686 5.40 -47.40 -12.59
CA ASP A 686 6.60 -47.32 -13.46
C ASP A 686 7.29 -45.94 -13.38
N ASN A 687 6.63 -44.95 -12.77
CA ASN A 687 7.05 -43.56 -12.66
C ASN A 687 7.70 -43.22 -11.31
N TYR A 688 8.60 -42.24 -11.32
CA TYR A 688 9.10 -41.56 -10.12
C TYR A 688 8.03 -40.67 -9.49
N SER A 689 7.69 -40.94 -8.24
CA SER A 689 6.77 -40.12 -7.43
C SER A 689 7.52 -39.30 -6.38
N ILE A 690 6.87 -38.29 -5.79
CA ILE A 690 7.48 -37.37 -4.83
C ILE A 690 7.32 -37.90 -3.41
N TRP A 691 8.45 -38.06 -2.71
CA TRP A 691 8.53 -38.52 -1.33
C TRP A 691 9.30 -37.54 -0.48
N THR A 692 9.00 -37.52 0.83
CA THR A 692 9.81 -36.80 1.82
C THR A 692 10.23 -37.71 2.95
N MET A 693 11.41 -37.49 3.52
CA MET A 693 11.93 -38.19 4.70
C MET A 693 12.67 -37.22 5.61
N ASN A 694 12.89 -37.60 6.86
CA ASN A 694 13.76 -36.86 7.77
C ASN A 694 15.23 -36.89 7.28
N GLN A 695 16.05 -35.95 7.75
CA GLN A 695 17.49 -35.90 7.49
C GLN A 695 18.23 -37.23 7.77
N GLY A 696 17.73 -38.02 8.73
CA GLY A 696 18.28 -39.33 9.10
C GLY A 696 17.85 -40.50 8.20
N GLY A 697 16.95 -40.28 7.23
CA GLY A 697 16.42 -41.32 6.34
C GLY A 697 15.14 -42.01 6.84
N ASP A 698 14.68 -41.69 8.05
CA ASP A 698 13.44 -42.20 8.63
C ASP A 698 12.19 -41.41 8.17
N ASN A 699 11.00 -41.98 8.40
CA ASN A 699 9.70 -41.36 8.10
C ASN A 699 9.49 -40.97 6.61
N ALA A 700 9.90 -41.85 5.70
CA ALA A 700 9.60 -41.69 4.28
C ALA A 700 8.07 -41.72 4.02
N THR A 701 7.52 -40.64 3.47
CA THR A 701 6.09 -40.47 3.18
C THR A 701 5.86 -40.01 1.75
N LEU A 702 4.85 -40.58 1.08
CA LEU A 702 4.42 -40.19 -0.25
C LEU A 702 3.73 -38.83 -0.17
N LYS A 703 4.15 -37.87 -0.99
CA LYS A 703 3.52 -36.56 -1.11
C LYS A 703 2.67 -36.45 -2.34
N TYR A 704 3.15 -36.98 -3.46
CA TYR A 704 2.40 -36.91 -4.71
C TYR A 704 2.72 -38.13 -5.58
N ASP A 705 1.67 -38.86 -5.96
CA ASP A 705 1.76 -39.99 -6.89
C ASP A 705 1.73 -39.46 -8.32
N CYS A 706 2.88 -39.44 -8.97
CA CYS A 706 3.02 -38.73 -10.23
C CYS A 706 2.50 -39.55 -11.42
N PRO A 707 1.67 -38.94 -12.30
CA PRO A 707 1.19 -39.63 -13.50
C PRO A 707 2.29 -39.86 -14.56
N ALA A 708 3.44 -39.21 -14.40
CA ALA A 708 4.67 -39.39 -15.17
C ALA A 708 5.88 -39.17 -14.24
N ASP A 709 7.10 -39.47 -14.68
CA ASP A 709 8.29 -39.27 -13.86
C ASP A 709 8.38 -37.81 -13.33
N CYS A 710 8.40 -37.65 -12.01
CA CYS A 710 8.72 -36.40 -11.33
C CYS A 710 10.21 -36.32 -11.00
N TRP A 711 10.84 -35.19 -11.30
CA TRP A 711 12.26 -34.98 -11.03
C TRP A 711 12.60 -33.53 -10.69
N ARG A 712 13.83 -33.32 -10.17
CA ARG A 712 14.46 -32.01 -9.90
C ARG A 712 13.62 -31.10 -9.01
N PHE A 713 13.62 -31.42 -7.73
CA PHE A 713 12.85 -30.71 -6.71
C PHE A 713 13.64 -29.54 -6.12
N SER A 714 12.94 -28.47 -5.74
CA SER A 714 13.48 -27.40 -4.90
C SER A 714 12.37 -26.86 -4.00
N TYR A 715 12.68 -26.56 -2.74
CA TYR A 715 11.70 -26.03 -1.79
C TYR A 715 11.61 -24.51 -1.89
N SER A 716 10.41 -23.94 -1.69
CA SER A 716 10.29 -22.52 -1.37
C SER A 716 11.06 -22.20 -0.09
N PRO A 717 11.58 -20.97 0.08
CA PRO A 717 12.40 -20.64 1.24
C PRO A 717 11.67 -20.75 2.59
N ASP A 718 10.34 -20.71 2.62
CA ASP A 718 9.52 -21.00 3.81
C ASP A 718 9.16 -22.47 4.00
N GLY A 719 9.58 -23.35 3.09
CA GLY A 719 9.34 -24.79 3.13
C GLY A 719 7.91 -25.20 2.80
N LYS A 720 7.02 -24.26 2.44
CA LYS A 720 5.60 -24.54 2.21
C LYS A 720 5.29 -25.07 0.81
N GLN A 721 6.17 -24.87 -0.15
CA GLN A 721 5.99 -25.29 -1.53
C GLN A 721 7.21 -26.02 -2.07
N ILE A 722 6.97 -26.81 -3.11
CA ILE A 722 7.99 -27.54 -3.86
C ILE A 722 7.79 -27.21 -5.33
N VAL A 723 8.85 -26.78 -6.02
CA VAL A 723 8.90 -26.73 -7.48
C VAL A 723 9.54 -28.00 -8.02
N PHE A 724 9.02 -28.52 -9.13
CA PHE A 724 9.52 -29.73 -9.76
C PHE A 724 9.19 -29.81 -11.25
N LYS A 725 9.76 -30.80 -11.93
CA LYS A 725 9.51 -31.09 -13.34
C LYS A 725 8.76 -32.40 -13.52
N MET A 726 7.88 -32.40 -14.50
CA MET A 726 7.36 -33.58 -15.19
C MET A 726 7.67 -33.45 -16.70
N PRO A 727 7.48 -34.49 -17.53
CA PRO A 727 7.58 -34.36 -18.97
C PRO A 727 6.69 -33.21 -19.48
N GLY A 728 7.31 -32.20 -20.08
CA GLY A 728 6.65 -30.97 -20.49
C GLY A 728 6.78 -29.86 -19.43
N PRO A 729 5.69 -29.45 -18.75
CA PRO A 729 5.68 -28.27 -17.89
C PRO A 729 6.51 -28.36 -16.61
N THR A 730 6.80 -27.19 -16.04
CA THR A 730 7.28 -27.03 -14.68
C THR A 730 6.09 -26.80 -13.74
N TYR A 731 6.13 -27.42 -12.56
CA TYR A 731 5.02 -27.41 -11.60
C TYR A 731 5.45 -26.89 -10.24
N THR A 732 4.49 -26.32 -9.51
CA THR A 732 4.58 -26.04 -8.08
C THR A 732 3.47 -26.77 -7.34
N MET A 733 3.72 -27.16 -6.09
CA MET A 733 2.71 -27.71 -5.20
C MET A 733 3.00 -27.31 -3.76
N LYS A 734 2.01 -27.41 -2.86
CA LYS A 734 2.28 -27.36 -1.42
C LYS A 734 3.14 -28.55 -0.99
N ALA A 735 4.00 -28.34 0.00
CA ALA A 735 4.91 -29.36 0.53
C ALA A 735 4.19 -30.57 1.17
N ASP A 736 2.90 -30.42 1.51
CA ASP A 736 2.04 -31.52 1.95
C ASP A 736 1.49 -32.39 0.80
N GLY A 737 1.71 -31.99 -0.46
CA GLY A 737 1.27 -32.69 -1.67
C GLY A 737 0.00 -32.12 -2.31
N THR A 738 -0.59 -31.07 -1.74
CA THR A 738 -1.83 -30.45 -2.26
C THR A 738 -1.56 -29.27 -3.20
N GLU A 739 -2.61 -28.75 -3.85
CA GLU A 739 -2.54 -27.53 -4.70
C GLU A 739 -1.47 -27.57 -5.79
N LEU A 740 -1.54 -28.58 -6.66
CA LEU A 740 -0.69 -28.68 -7.83
C LEU A 740 -1.05 -27.60 -8.88
N ASN A 741 -0.07 -26.79 -9.27
CA ASN A 741 -0.21 -25.73 -10.26
C ASN A 741 0.85 -25.85 -11.36
N ILE A 742 0.50 -25.48 -12.58
CA ILE A 742 1.46 -25.32 -13.68
C ILE A 742 2.13 -23.95 -13.51
N LEU A 743 3.44 -23.94 -13.30
CA LEU A 743 4.25 -22.72 -13.22
C LEU A 743 4.58 -22.18 -14.62
N ASP A 744 4.99 -23.09 -15.51
CA ASP A 744 5.38 -22.75 -16.88
C ASP A 744 5.04 -23.93 -17.80
N SER A 745 4.25 -23.66 -18.84
CA SER A 745 3.77 -24.65 -19.81
C SER A 745 4.83 -25.06 -20.85
N THR A 746 5.97 -24.37 -20.88
CA THR A 746 7.01 -24.57 -21.90
C THR A 746 7.73 -25.90 -21.72
N PRO A 747 7.71 -26.81 -22.72
CA PRO A 747 8.12 -28.20 -22.52
C PRO A 747 9.63 -28.43 -22.44
N CYS A 748 10.47 -27.52 -22.95
CA CYS A 748 11.93 -27.63 -22.97
C CYS A 748 12.63 -26.96 -21.78
N ASN A 749 11.87 -26.41 -20.83
CA ASN A 749 12.46 -25.80 -19.65
C ASN A 749 13.03 -26.89 -18.72
N GLY A 750 14.23 -26.65 -18.23
CA GLY A 750 15.05 -27.56 -17.44
C GLY A 750 14.89 -27.36 -15.94
N ASP A 751 15.99 -27.57 -15.22
CA ASP A 751 16.03 -27.80 -13.77
C ASP A 751 15.64 -26.55 -12.96
N PRO A 752 14.48 -26.53 -12.29
CA PRO A 752 14.04 -25.39 -11.50
C PRO A 752 14.73 -25.37 -10.13
N GLU A 753 15.13 -24.18 -9.70
CA GLU A 753 15.67 -23.93 -8.37
C GLU A 753 14.99 -22.71 -7.76
N TRP A 754 14.40 -22.89 -6.59
CA TRP A 754 13.83 -21.81 -5.82
C TRP A 754 14.94 -20.97 -5.18
N SER A 755 14.84 -19.66 -5.30
CA SER A 755 15.74 -18.72 -4.64
C SER A 755 15.39 -18.58 -3.16
N PRO A 756 16.33 -18.13 -2.31
CA PRO A 756 15.95 -17.50 -1.04
C PRO A 756 15.06 -16.28 -1.30
N TYR A 757 14.48 -15.69 -0.25
CA TYR A 757 13.80 -14.40 -0.39
C TYR A 757 14.78 -13.34 -0.91
N VAL A 758 14.54 -12.90 -2.14
CA VAL A 758 15.35 -11.97 -2.92
C VAL A 758 14.42 -10.99 -3.61
N PHE A 759 14.67 -9.70 -3.45
CA PHE A 759 14.12 -8.74 -4.38
C PHE A 759 15.15 -8.55 -5.50
N VAL A 760 15.00 -9.33 -6.57
CA VAL A 760 15.68 -9.04 -7.83
C VAL A 760 14.73 -8.16 -8.61
N GLU A 761 15.03 -6.86 -8.70
CA GLU A 761 14.52 -6.10 -9.84
C GLU A 761 15.05 -6.80 -11.09
N SER A 762 14.14 -7.32 -11.92
CA SER A 762 14.51 -7.59 -13.30
C SER A 762 15.13 -6.30 -13.87
N PRO A 763 16.21 -6.39 -14.66
CA PRO A 763 16.73 -5.24 -15.38
C PRO A 763 15.66 -4.53 -16.23
#